data_AF-A0AB38FQ55-F1
#
_entry.id   AF-A0AB38FQ55-F1
#
_cell.length_a   1.000
_cell.length_b   1.000
_cell.length_c   1.000
_cell.angle_alpha   90.00
_cell.angle_beta   90.00
_cell.angle_gamma   90.00
#
_symmetry.space_group_name_H-M   'P 1'
#
loop_
_entity.id
_entity.type
_entity.pdbx_description
1 polymer ?
#
loop_
_entity_poly.entity_id
_entity_poly.type
_entity_poly.pdbx_seq_one_letter_code
_entity_poly.pdbx_strand_id
1 'polypeptide(L)'
;MSDIIYLTLEGDIQGEISADCGTPNSVGNRWQQGHEDQIFVFSLAQAVCGQHGGVSHPGLTFCKTLDKSSPLLSNAINNNESLKMTFYIYRINRYGRLEKYYFLELRGARIQAIQLNSIMNNPDYEYISVDYDYILCRHLIAGTEFEYLVTPDNFSTLFPVVQKAPLPQDEPERKVTLVLGIFFDGTGNNAVNTEKMLEACSAQHFDIDSPDAESILARNASEKMGVSGIGATSYLGYYTNIHWLNELYERNFAEDGIYVQKSIYVEGVGTRAGQADSQLSMMFGTDETGVIAKTNDAVAQLATAINAAHKLLKGKFVVETLLFDIFGFSRGAAAARHFANRVQSEDQAIIDAISSGLGEYRYRGAPAGSSRFIGILDTVAAIGTLTNGLSTHSADTGEVNIRLRPGVAQKVFHITARHECRYNFALNSVSPAWPELALPGVHSDIGGGYLPQLREDLFLSCPQVETQLQNQPGTQSRVYRKAQEQLPLLENALAIGPVVRTHSVTPEVWQDDFAPDTPYSQMQKRTFSALTLRHRTVRFDWSKVALRVMVDAAKEAGARFIDFEHNKKFRLPDELQSFCEHARAMGKAARQHRVITDFTPEELDIIAREYIHCSANWNAVALNKSGELQGGPSLSKTIGFINRPDENWIRTVYNMDGKEK
;
A
#
# COMPACT_ATOMS: atom_id res chain seq x y z
N MET A 1 47.59 -40.00 -28.15
CA MET A 1 46.69 -39.20 -29.00
C MET A 1 47.35 -37.85 -29.14
N SER A 2 47.61 -37.48 -30.39
CA SER A 2 48.53 -36.42 -30.81
C SER A 2 48.06 -35.03 -30.38
N ASP A 3 49.01 -34.13 -30.18
CA ASP A 3 48.74 -32.68 -30.07
C ASP A 3 48.01 -32.21 -31.33
N ILE A 4 46.99 -31.35 -31.17
CA ILE A 4 46.13 -30.86 -32.26
C ILE A 4 46.28 -29.34 -32.35
N ILE A 5 46.35 -28.83 -33.58
CA ILE A 5 46.42 -27.40 -33.87
C ILE A 5 45.19 -27.01 -34.68
N TYR A 6 44.52 -25.93 -34.25
CA TYR A 6 43.39 -25.33 -34.96
C TYR A 6 43.76 -23.93 -35.41
N LEU A 7 43.38 -23.59 -36.64
CA LEU A 7 43.59 -22.28 -37.23
C LEU A 7 42.23 -21.60 -37.48
N THR A 8 42.07 -20.39 -36.96
CA THR A 8 41.03 -19.45 -37.41
C THR A 8 41.67 -18.48 -38.38
N LEU A 9 41.05 -18.29 -39.53
CA LEU A 9 41.58 -17.53 -40.65
C LEU A 9 40.55 -16.49 -41.11
N GLU A 10 40.96 -15.23 -41.11
CA GLU A 10 40.17 -14.08 -41.55
C GLU A 10 40.97 -13.31 -42.58
N GLY A 11 40.35 -12.92 -43.69
CA GLY A 11 40.97 -12.12 -44.73
C GLY A 11 40.26 -10.78 -44.91
N ASP A 12 41.03 -9.75 -45.26
CA ASP A 12 40.51 -8.37 -45.41
C ASP A 12 39.48 -8.23 -46.54
N ILE A 13 39.51 -9.12 -47.54
CA ILE A 13 38.60 -9.11 -48.70
C ILE A 13 37.53 -10.20 -48.55
N GLN A 14 37.94 -11.41 -48.15
CA GLN A 14 37.06 -12.60 -48.11
C GLN A 14 36.33 -12.77 -46.78
N GLY A 15 36.66 -12.00 -45.74
CA GLY A 15 36.07 -12.12 -44.41
C GLY A 15 36.52 -13.40 -43.69
N GLU A 16 35.61 -14.08 -42.99
CA GLU A 16 35.92 -15.32 -42.24
C GLU A 16 36.14 -16.53 -43.17
N ILE A 17 37.39 -16.70 -43.63
CA ILE A 17 37.79 -17.80 -44.53
C ILE A 17 37.66 -19.17 -43.85
N SER A 18 37.91 -19.27 -42.54
CA SER A 18 37.82 -20.55 -41.81
C SER A 18 36.40 -20.98 -41.46
N ALA A 19 35.38 -20.15 -41.70
CA ALA A 19 33.98 -20.47 -41.39
C ALA A 19 33.54 -21.77 -42.08
N ASP A 20 32.86 -22.64 -41.34
CA ASP A 20 32.45 -24.00 -41.71
C ASP A 20 33.56 -24.97 -42.18
N CYS A 21 34.85 -24.66 -42.00
CA CYS A 21 35.93 -25.54 -42.47
C CYS A 21 36.02 -26.85 -41.67
N GLY A 22 35.61 -26.85 -40.41
CA GLY A 22 35.59 -28.01 -39.52
C GLY A 22 34.29 -28.82 -39.56
N THR A 23 33.47 -28.66 -40.61
CA THR A 23 32.17 -29.34 -40.76
C THR A 23 32.29 -30.68 -41.52
N PRO A 24 31.28 -31.58 -41.40
CA PRO A 24 31.25 -32.83 -42.15
C PRO A 24 31.33 -32.65 -43.67
N ASN A 25 30.80 -31.55 -44.19
CA ASN A 25 30.83 -31.24 -45.63
C ASN A 25 32.23 -30.89 -46.14
N SER A 26 33.10 -30.42 -45.24
CA SER A 26 34.43 -29.91 -45.56
C SER A 26 35.52 -30.97 -45.37
N VAL A 27 35.54 -31.63 -44.21
CA VAL A 27 36.61 -32.58 -43.81
C VAL A 27 36.11 -34.02 -43.62
N GLY A 28 34.84 -34.30 -43.95
CA GLY A 28 34.24 -35.62 -43.82
C GLY A 28 34.27 -36.14 -42.38
N ASN A 29 34.66 -37.40 -42.20
CA ASN A 29 34.70 -38.06 -40.89
C ASN A 29 35.77 -37.50 -39.92
N ARG A 30 36.60 -36.54 -40.36
CA ARG A 30 37.61 -35.88 -39.52
C ARG A 30 37.09 -34.66 -38.77
N TRP A 31 35.83 -34.28 -39.01
CA TRP A 31 35.20 -33.15 -38.33
C TRP A 31 35.16 -33.38 -36.81
N GLN A 32 35.21 -32.30 -36.04
CA GLN A 32 35.11 -32.36 -34.58
C GLN A 32 34.14 -31.30 -34.07
N GLN A 33 33.28 -31.71 -33.14
CA GLN A 33 32.29 -30.84 -32.53
C GLN A 33 32.95 -29.72 -31.72
N GLY A 34 32.50 -28.48 -31.91
CA GLY A 34 33.02 -27.28 -31.27
C GLY A 34 34.20 -26.60 -32.00
N HIS A 35 34.55 -27.10 -33.18
CA HIS A 35 35.61 -26.59 -34.05
C HIS A 35 35.12 -26.36 -35.49
N GLU A 36 33.83 -26.07 -35.66
CA GLU A 36 33.17 -25.96 -36.97
C GLU A 36 33.76 -24.84 -37.85
N ASP A 37 34.19 -23.73 -37.24
CA ASP A 37 34.78 -22.56 -37.92
C ASP A 37 36.31 -22.53 -37.87
N GLN A 38 36.93 -23.69 -37.64
CA GLN A 38 38.37 -23.81 -37.50
C GLN A 38 38.94 -24.85 -38.47
N ILE A 39 40.10 -24.51 -39.01
CA ILE A 39 40.88 -25.34 -39.91
C ILE A 39 41.79 -26.27 -39.11
N PHE A 40 41.86 -27.54 -39.50
CA PHE A 40 42.77 -28.52 -38.90
C PHE A 40 44.19 -28.40 -39.46
N VAL A 41 45.16 -28.17 -38.58
CA VAL A 41 46.58 -28.05 -38.92
C VAL A 41 47.37 -29.23 -38.35
N PHE A 42 48.09 -29.93 -39.21
CA PHE A 42 48.88 -31.13 -38.86
C PHE A 42 50.32 -30.81 -38.48
N SER A 43 50.88 -29.78 -39.08
CA SER A 43 52.26 -29.35 -38.81
C SER A 43 52.31 -27.83 -38.85
N LEU A 44 53.06 -27.26 -37.91
CA LEU A 44 53.32 -25.83 -37.81
C LEU A 44 54.82 -25.68 -37.58
N ALA A 45 55.50 -25.06 -38.53
CA ALA A 45 56.93 -24.80 -38.47
C ALA A 45 57.16 -23.29 -38.54
N GLN A 46 57.86 -22.78 -37.54
CA GLN A 46 58.33 -21.41 -37.49
C GLN A 46 59.83 -21.44 -37.19
N ALA A 47 60.62 -20.72 -37.98
CA ALA A 47 62.02 -20.47 -37.68
C ALA A 47 62.20 -18.99 -37.38
N VAL A 48 63.13 -18.67 -36.48
CA VAL A 48 63.58 -17.30 -36.22
C VAL A 48 65.10 -17.36 -36.17
N CYS A 49 65.76 -16.61 -37.06
CA CYS A 49 67.21 -16.65 -37.21
C CYS A 49 67.79 -15.29 -36.83
N GLY A 50 68.65 -15.25 -35.81
CA GLY A 50 69.43 -14.06 -35.48
C GLY A 50 70.69 -13.98 -36.33
N GLN A 51 70.88 -12.89 -37.07
CA GLN A 51 72.19 -12.50 -37.62
C GLN A 51 72.72 -11.28 -36.85
N HIS A 52 74.05 -11.08 -36.85
CA HIS A 52 74.70 -10.01 -36.07
C HIS A 52 74.17 -8.63 -36.50
N GLY A 53 73.20 -8.09 -35.76
CA GLY A 53 72.58 -6.78 -35.99
C GLY A 53 71.13 -6.78 -36.49
N GLY A 54 70.50 -7.95 -36.71
CA GLY A 54 69.09 -8.03 -37.12
C GLY A 54 68.49 -9.42 -36.97
N VAL A 55 67.21 -9.49 -36.60
CA VAL A 55 66.44 -10.74 -36.57
C VAL A 55 65.77 -10.93 -37.92
N SER A 56 66.07 -12.03 -38.60
CA SER A 56 65.31 -12.45 -39.78
C SER A 56 64.20 -13.36 -39.30
N HIS A 57 62.96 -12.96 -39.55
CA HIS A 57 61.77 -13.77 -39.37
C HIS A 57 61.44 -14.42 -40.72
N PRO A 58 61.97 -15.62 -41.02
CA PRO A 58 61.45 -16.37 -42.16
C PRO A 58 59.96 -16.64 -41.94
N GLY A 59 59.21 -16.66 -43.04
CA GLY A 59 57.78 -16.92 -43.04
C GLY A 59 57.42 -18.21 -42.28
N LEU A 60 56.19 -18.26 -41.80
CA LEU A 60 55.65 -19.41 -41.09
C LEU A 60 55.10 -20.40 -42.13
N THR A 61 55.39 -21.68 -41.95
CA THR A 61 54.88 -22.74 -42.82
C THR A 61 54.00 -23.68 -42.01
N PHE A 62 52.81 -23.98 -42.52
CA PHE A 62 51.93 -24.96 -41.91
C PHE A 62 51.33 -25.92 -42.94
N CYS A 63 50.93 -27.09 -42.48
CA CYS A 63 50.33 -28.15 -43.29
C CYS A 63 48.91 -28.42 -42.82
N LYS A 64 47.95 -28.41 -43.74
CA LYS A 64 46.53 -28.73 -43.48
C LYS A 64 45.99 -29.73 -44.50
N THR A 65 44.83 -30.29 -44.22
CA THR A 65 44.08 -31.12 -45.20
C THR A 65 43.44 -30.22 -46.25
N LEU A 66 43.13 -30.80 -47.41
CA LEU A 66 42.15 -30.18 -48.30
C LEU A 66 40.80 -30.06 -47.58
N ASP A 67 40.26 -28.84 -47.55
CA ASP A 67 39.00 -28.49 -46.91
C ASP A 67 38.34 -27.31 -47.65
N LYS A 68 37.22 -26.79 -47.15
CA LYS A 68 36.50 -25.65 -47.73
C LYS A 68 37.39 -24.40 -47.97
N SER A 69 38.42 -24.18 -47.14
CA SER A 69 39.29 -23.01 -47.27
C SER A 69 40.34 -23.11 -48.38
N SER A 70 40.65 -24.31 -48.90
CA SER A 70 41.67 -24.51 -49.95
C SER A 70 41.49 -23.60 -51.19
N PRO A 71 40.30 -23.50 -51.81
CA PRO A 71 40.08 -22.55 -52.92
C PRO A 71 40.12 -21.08 -52.46
N LEU A 72 39.71 -20.77 -51.23
CA LEU A 72 39.73 -19.40 -50.70
C LEU A 72 41.16 -18.91 -50.43
N LEU A 73 42.04 -19.80 -49.98
CA LEU A 73 43.48 -19.55 -49.87
C LEU A 73 44.11 -19.30 -51.24
N SER A 74 43.66 -20.02 -52.27
CA SER A 74 44.08 -19.80 -53.66
C SER A 74 43.62 -18.44 -54.20
N ASN A 75 42.45 -17.95 -53.77
CA ASN A 75 42.02 -16.58 -54.06
C ASN A 75 42.84 -15.55 -53.28
N ALA A 76 43.16 -15.83 -52.02
CA ALA A 76 43.93 -14.92 -51.17
C ALA A 76 45.34 -14.68 -51.74
N ILE A 77 46.03 -15.73 -52.21
CA ILE A 77 47.33 -15.58 -52.86
C ILE A 77 47.23 -14.82 -54.20
N ASN A 78 46.22 -15.11 -55.02
CA ASN A 78 46.03 -14.41 -56.31
C ASN A 78 45.74 -12.92 -56.14
N ASN A 79 45.02 -12.55 -55.08
CA ASN A 79 44.68 -11.16 -54.77
C ASN A 79 45.71 -10.47 -53.87
N ASN A 80 46.77 -11.17 -53.46
CA ASN A 80 47.75 -10.70 -52.47
C ASN A 80 47.06 -10.13 -51.21
N GLU A 81 46.05 -10.86 -50.74
CA GLU A 81 45.20 -10.46 -49.62
C GLU A 81 45.97 -10.52 -48.30
N SER A 82 45.74 -9.54 -47.44
CA SER A 82 46.24 -9.52 -46.06
C SER A 82 45.30 -10.32 -45.16
N LEU A 83 45.90 -11.18 -44.33
CA LEU A 83 45.21 -12.18 -43.54
C LEU A 83 45.55 -12.02 -42.06
N LYS A 84 44.58 -12.36 -41.21
CA LYS A 84 44.76 -12.56 -39.78
C LYS A 84 44.63 -14.04 -39.48
N MET A 85 45.70 -14.63 -38.95
CA MET A 85 45.79 -16.06 -38.67
C MET A 85 45.93 -16.29 -37.17
N THR A 86 45.04 -17.07 -36.59
CA THR A 86 45.06 -17.39 -35.16
C THR A 86 45.16 -18.89 -34.95
N PHE A 87 46.29 -19.37 -34.44
CA PHE A 87 46.52 -20.77 -34.12
C PHE A 87 46.35 -21.04 -32.62
N TYR A 88 45.60 -22.10 -32.31
CA TYR A 88 45.48 -22.65 -30.97
C TYR A 88 46.09 -24.05 -30.95
N ILE A 89 47.10 -24.25 -30.10
CA ILE A 89 47.76 -25.54 -29.92
C ILE A 89 47.24 -26.18 -28.62
N TYR A 90 46.78 -27.41 -28.76
CA TYR A 90 46.22 -28.21 -27.69
C TYR A 90 47.18 -29.32 -27.27
N ARG A 91 47.14 -29.65 -25.98
CA ARG A 91 47.81 -30.84 -25.42
C ARG A 91 46.84 -31.57 -24.49
N ILE A 92 47.17 -32.83 -24.18
CA ILE A 92 46.47 -33.58 -23.14
C ILE A 92 47.04 -33.18 -21.78
N ASN A 93 46.18 -32.72 -20.88
CA ASN A 93 46.57 -32.35 -19.53
C ASN A 93 46.65 -33.56 -18.58
N ARG A 94 47.10 -33.32 -17.34
CA ARG A 94 47.25 -34.38 -16.32
C ARG A 94 45.96 -35.15 -16.00
N TYR A 95 44.80 -34.63 -16.39
CA TYR A 95 43.48 -35.25 -16.18
C TYR A 95 42.95 -35.96 -17.43
N GLY A 96 43.77 -36.09 -18.49
CA GLY A 96 43.36 -36.73 -19.74
C GLY A 96 42.46 -35.87 -20.62
N ARG A 97 42.32 -34.57 -20.34
CA ARG A 97 41.49 -33.64 -21.13
C ARG A 97 42.36 -32.79 -22.07
N LEU A 98 41.83 -32.49 -23.25
CA LEU A 98 42.42 -31.51 -24.17
C LEU A 98 42.35 -30.11 -23.55
N GLU A 99 43.48 -29.42 -23.47
CA GLU A 99 43.56 -28.02 -23.03
C GLU A 99 44.34 -27.17 -24.05
N LYS A 100 43.89 -25.93 -24.28
CA LYS A 100 44.64 -24.92 -25.04
C LYS A 100 45.81 -24.46 -24.18
N TYR A 101 47.04 -24.70 -24.62
CA TYR A 101 48.21 -24.29 -23.82
C TYR A 101 49.07 -23.24 -24.51
N TYR A 102 49.02 -23.16 -25.85
CA TYR A 102 49.80 -22.21 -26.63
C TYR A 102 48.93 -21.53 -27.68
N PHE A 103 49.18 -20.25 -27.87
CA PHE A 103 48.44 -19.36 -28.76
C PHE A 103 49.44 -18.62 -29.65
N LEU A 104 49.14 -18.58 -30.94
CA LEU A 104 49.92 -17.84 -31.93
C LEU A 104 48.97 -17.01 -32.79
N GLU A 105 49.22 -15.71 -32.89
CA GLU A 105 48.46 -14.79 -33.73
C GLU A 105 49.40 -14.09 -34.71
N LEU A 106 49.06 -14.14 -36.00
CA LEU A 106 49.70 -13.41 -37.06
C LEU A 106 48.74 -12.35 -37.60
N ARG A 107 49.25 -11.14 -37.83
CA ARG A 107 48.51 -10.07 -38.52
C ARG A 107 49.29 -9.55 -39.71
N GLY A 108 48.56 -9.07 -40.72
CA GLY A 108 49.15 -8.67 -42.00
C GLY A 108 49.80 -9.85 -42.72
N ALA A 109 49.29 -11.07 -42.50
CA ALA A 109 49.87 -12.26 -43.07
C ALA A 109 49.56 -12.34 -44.57
N ARG A 110 50.56 -12.66 -45.39
CA ARG A 110 50.41 -12.82 -46.85
C ARG A 110 50.92 -14.19 -47.27
N ILE A 111 50.14 -14.88 -48.09
CA ILE A 111 50.52 -16.21 -48.56
C ILE A 111 51.59 -16.07 -49.63
N GLN A 112 52.76 -16.67 -49.40
CA GLN A 112 53.84 -16.72 -50.39
C GLN A 112 53.68 -17.90 -51.36
N ALA A 113 53.30 -19.06 -50.83
CA ALA A 113 53.23 -20.29 -51.61
C ALA A 113 52.22 -21.27 -51.03
N ILE A 114 51.53 -21.98 -51.91
CA ILE A 114 50.66 -23.12 -51.59
C ILE A 114 51.17 -24.31 -52.41
N GLN A 115 51.50 -25.41 -51.74
CA GLN A 115 51.94 -26.66 -52.36
C GLN A 115 50.98 -27.79 -51.98
N LEU A 116 50.21 -28.27 -52.95
CA LEU A 116 49.32 -29.42 -52.78
C LEU A 116 50.09 -30.71 -53.06
N ASN A 117 49.99 -31.68 -52.15
CA ASN A 117 50.57 -33.00 -52.29
C ASN A 117 49.50 -34.08 -52.10
N SER A 118 49.24 -34.84 -53.18
CA SER A 118 48.31 -35.97 -53.19
C SER A 118 49.09 -37.22 -53.56
N ILE A 119 49.20 -38.17 -52.62
CA ILE A 119 49.93 -39.43 -52.78
C ILE A 119 48.96 -40.56 -52.50
N MET A 120 48.94 -41.57 -53.38
CA MET A 120 48.09 -42.75 -53.22
C MET A 120 48.28 -43.39 -51.83
N ASN A 121 47.18 -43.61 -51.12
CA ASN A 121 47.10 -44.15 -49.74
C ASN A 121 47.55 -43.21 -48.61
N ASN A 122 47.81 -41.93 -48.89
CA ASN A 122 47.93 -40.87 -47.88
C ASN A 122 46.77 -39.88 -48.02
N PRO A 123 46.34 -39.22 -46.93
CA PRO A 123 45.40 -38.10 -47.03
C PRO A 123 46.04 -36.93 -47.79
N ASP A 124 45.21 -36.19 -48.52
CA ASP A 124 45.63 -35.04 -49.32
C ASP A 124 45.97 -33.86 -48.41
N TYR A 125 47.19 -33.33 -48.58
CA TYR A 125 47.70 -32.23 -47.77
C TYR A 125 48.08 -31.04 -48.63
N GLU A 126 47.97 -29.86 -48.05
CA GLU A 126 48.52 -28.63 -48.60
C GLU A 126 49.46 -27.96 -47.59
N TYR A 127 50.64 -27.60 -48.09
CA TYR A 127 51.64 -26.82 -47.35
C TYR A 127 51.51 -25.36 -47.75
N ILE A 128 51.32 -24.50 -46.76
CA ILE A 128 51.10 -23.07 -46.94
C ILE A 128 52.23 -22.34 -46.24
N SER A 129 52.92 -21.48 -46.98
CA SER A 129 53.97 -20.60 -46.45
C SER A 129 53.48 -19.16 -46.45
N VAL A 130 53.63 -18.48 -45.32
CA VAL A 130 53.09 -17.13 -45.09
C VAL A 130 54.15 -16.21 -44.53
N ASP A 131 54.24 -15.02 -45.10
CA ASP A 131 54.89 -13.89 -44.43
C ASP A 131 53.91 -13.21 -43.49
N TYR A 132 54.41 -12.48 -42.50
CA TYR A 132 53.59 -11.75 -41.54
C TYR A 132 54.29 -10.46 -41.11
N ASP A 133 53.48 -9.44 -40.87
CA ASP A 133 53.95 -8.14 -40.40
C ASP A 133 54.06 -8.10 -38.87
N TYR A 134 53.21 -8.85 -38.18
CA TYR A 134 53.16 -8.93 -36.72
C TYR A 134 52.92 -10.36 -36.26
N ILE A 135 53.59 -10.72 -35.16
CA ILE A 135 53.44 -12.01 -34.49
C ILE A 135 53.28 -11.84 -32.99
N LEU A 136 52.33 -12.59 -32.42
CA LEU A 136 52.10 -12.70 -30.98
C LEU A 136 52.07 -14.18 -30.59
N CYS A 137 52.95 -14.56 -29.69
CA CYS A 137 53.04 -15.88 -29.08
C CYS A 137 52.67 -15.78 -27.60
N ARG A 138 51.76 -16.63 -27.12
CA ARG A 138 51.40 -16.72 -25.70
C ARG A 138 51.35 -18.16 -25.23
N HIS A 139 52.04 -18.45 -24.13
CA HIS A 139 51.84 -19.69 -23.39
C HIS A 139 50.72 -19.47 -22.36
N LEU A 140 49.50 -19.86 -22.70
CA LEU A 140 48.27 -19.56 -21.93
C LEU A 140 48.31 -20.06 -20.47
N ILE A 141 48.93 -21.21 -20.22
CA ILE A 141 49.02 -21.78 -18.87
C ILE A 141 50.14 -21.18 -18.02
N ALA A 142 51.26 -20.77 -18.63
CA ALA A 142 52.43 -20.24 -17.93
C ALA A 142 52.45 -18.70 -17.90
N GLY A 143 51.57 -18.04 -18.65
CA GLY A 143 51.42 -16.58 -18.69
C GLY A 143 52.53 -15.83 -19.43
N THR A 144 53.50 -16.53 -20.04
CA THR A 144 54.59 -15.88 -20.79
C THR A 144 54.12 -15.48 -22.18
N GLU A 145 54.46 -14.27 -22.60
CA GLU A 145 54.14 -13.74 -23.93
C GLU A 145 55.37 -13.18 -24.64
N PHE A 146 55.33 -13.25 -25.97
CA PHE A 146 56.29 -12.64 -26.88
C PHE A 146 55.50 -11.98 -28.01
N GLU A 147 55.71 -10.70 -28.23
CA GLU A 147 55.17 -9.95 -29.36
C GLU A 147 56.30 -9.29 -30.13
N TYR A 148 56.18 -9.27 -31.45
CA TYR A 148 57.14 -8.61 -32.31
C TYR A 148 56.49 -8.08 -33.59
N LEU A 149 56.79 -6.82 -33.90
CA LEU A 149 56.36 -6.15 -35.12
C LEU A 149 57.53 -6.14 -36.10
N VAL A 150 57.41 -6.91 -37.18
CA VAL A 150 58.44 -7.07 -38.21
C VAL A 150 58.51 -5.84 -39.11
N THR A 151 57.37 -5.22 -39.42
CA THR A 151 57.25 -4.05 -40.30
C THR A 151 56.53 -2.88 -39.60
N PRO A 152 57.28 -1.97 -38.93
CA PRO A 152 56.71 -0.88 -38.16
C PRO A 152 55.84 0.11 -38.96
N ASP A 153 56.10 0.24 -40.27
CA ASP A 153 55.38 1.15 -41.17
C ASP A 153 53.90 0.78 -41.34
N ASN A 154 53.53 -0.48 -41.09
CA ASN A 154 52.15 -0.99 -41.18
C ASN A 154 51.39 -0.95 -39.84
N PHE A 155 51.93 -0.31 -38.79
CA PHE A 155 51.33 -0.32 -37.46
C PHE A 155 49.86 0.17 -37.45
N SER A 156 49.58 1.28 -38.15
CA SER A 156 48.25 1.92 -38.16
C SER A 156 47.17 1.06 -38.83
N THR A 157 47.55 0.17 -39.76
CA THR A 157 46.61 -0.75 -40.42
C THR A 157 46.41 -2.03 -39.60
N LEU A 158 47.43 -2.50 -38.89
CA LEU A 158 47.39 -3.71 -38.05
C LEU A 158 46.69 -3.51 -36.70
N PHE A 159 46.71 -2.26 -36.21
CA PHE A 159 46.10 -1.84 -34.95
C PHE A 159 45.23 -0.61 -35.19
N PRO A 160 44.09 -0.75 -35.91
CA PRO A 160 43.16 0.35 -36.04
C PRO A 160 42.76 0.80 -34.64
N VAL A 161 42.86 2.10 -34.37
CA VAL A 161 42.36 2.66 -33.12
C VAL A 161 40.87 2.40 -33.12
N VAL A 162 40.46 1.37 -32.39
CA VAL A 162 39.06 1.09 -32.12
C VAL A 162 38.58 2.30 -31.33
N GLN A 163 37.99 3.28 -32.02
CA GLN A 163 36.96 4.08 -31.39
C GLN A 163 35.95 3.03 -30.93
N LYS A 164 35.98 2.71 -29.63
CA LYS A 164 34.84 2.10 -28.98
C LYS A 164 33.68 3.01 -29.37
N ALA A 165 32.87 2.56 -30.33
CA ALA A 165 31.52 3.05 -30.44
C ALA A 165 31.01 2.98 -29.00
N PRO A 166 30.58 4.09 -28.38
CA PRO A 166 29.95 3.98 -27.10
C PRO A 166 28.83 2.97 -27.30
N LEU A 167 28.94 1.80 -26.64
CA LEU A 167 27.76 1.00 -26.36
C LEU A 167 26.72 2.02 -25.92
N PRO A 168 25.50 2.04 -26.51
CA PRO A 168 24.47 2.94 -26.02
C PRO A 168 24.50 2.81 -24.51
N GLN A 169 24.86 3.90 -23.81
CA GLN A 169 24.88 3.87 -22.36
C GLN A 169 23.44 3.54 -22.03
N ASP A 170 23.20 2.30 -21.60
CA ASP A 170 21.91 1.89 -21.07
C ASP A 170 21.54 2.99 -20.09
N GLU A 171 20.48 3.74 -20.37
CA GLU A 171 20.04 4.81 -19.47
C GLU A 171 20.03 4.22 -18.06
N PRO A 172 20.69 4.88 -17.08
CA PRO A 172 20.79 4.33 -15.75
C PRO A 172 19.39 4.03 -15.25
N GLU A 173 19.11 2.74 -15.00
CA GLU A 173 17.79 2.26 -14.61
C GLU A 173 17.37 3.00 -13.33
N ARG A 174 16.36 3.87 -13.44
CA ARG A 174 15.92 4.70 -12.32
C ARG A 174 15.31 3.80 -11.25
N LYS A 175 15.75 3.95 -10.01
CA LYS A 175 15.18 3.24 -8.87
C LYS A 175 13.99 4.02 -8.32
N VAL A 176 12.79 3.47 -8.49
CA VAL A 176 11.55 4.12 -8.08
C VAL A 176 11.01 3.52 -6.79
N THR A 177 10.57 4.39 -5.88
CA THR A 177 9.73 4.02 -4.74
C THR A 177 8.27 4.26 -5.09
N LEU A 178 7.48 3.20 -5.11
CA LEU A 178 6.04 3.25 -5.29
C LEU A 178 5.37 3.22 -3.91
N VAL A 179 4.44 4.14 -3.66
CA VAL A 179 3.67 4.17 -2.41
C VAL A 179 2.18 4.08 -2.71
N LEU A 180 1.48 3.18 -2.03
CA LEU A 180 0.03 3.06 -2.08
C LEU A 180 -0.57 3.44 -0.73
N GLY A 181 -1.38 4.49 -0.71
CA GLY A 181 -2.23 4.83 0.42
C GLY A 181 -3.49 3.99 0.38
N ILE A 182 -3.75 3.20 1.42
CA ILE A 182 -4.95 2.35 1.55
C ILE A 182 -5.86 2.97 2.61
N PHE A 183 -7.05 3.40 2.22
CA PHE A 183 -7.95 4.18 3.06
C PHE A 183 -9.25 3.40 3.33
N PHE A 184 -9.41 2.88 4.55
CA PHE A 184 -10.58 2.11 4.96
C PHE A 184 -11.57 2.97 5.77
N ASP A 185 -12.75 3.27 5.20
CA ASP A 185 -13.71 4.15 5.85
C ASP A 185 -14.51 3.47 6.98
N GLY A 186 -15.20 4.28 7.79
CA GLY A 186 -15.98 3.86 8.94
C GLY A 186 -17.28 3.12 8.57
N THR A 187 -17.81 2.33 9.49
CA THR A 187 -19.08 1.60 9.28
C THR A 187 -20.21 2.55 8.90
N GLY A 188 -21.01 2.15 7.90
CA GLY A 188 -22.12 2.98 7.42
C GLY A 188 -21.67 4.28 6.74
N ASN A 189 -20.38 4.47 6.42
CA ASN A 189 -19.92 5.63 5.65
C ASN A 189 -19.60 5.22 4.20
N ASN A 190 -19.99 6.08 3.27
CA ASN A 190 -19.76 5.88 1.85
C ASN A 190 -19.66 7.22 1.11
N ALA A 191 -18.47 7.62 0.71
CA ALA A 191 -18.25 8.92 0.07
C ALA A 191 -19.08 9.13 -1.21
N VAL A 192 -19.34 8.08 -1.99
CA VAL A 192 -20.14 8.16 -3.23
C VAL A 192 -21.62 8.38 -2.90
N ASN A 193 -22.15 7.72 -1.87
CA ASN A 193 -23.53 7.93 -1.42
C ASN A 193 -23.71 9.33 -0.83
N THR A 194 -22.74 9.79 -0.03
CA THR A 194 -22.71 11.15 0.51
C THR A 194 -22.68 12.19 -0.61
N GLU A 195 -21.80 12.04 -1.61
CA GLU A 195 -21.70 12.96 -2.75
C GLU A 195 -23.02 13.06 -3.51
N LYS A 196 -23.62 11.92 -3.89
CA LYS A 196 -24.93 11.89 -4.56
C LYS A 196 -26.02 12.59 -3.74
N MET A 197 -26.00 12.44 -2.42
CA MET A 197 -26.98 13.09 -1.56
C MET A 197 -26.76 14.60 -1.47
N LEU A 198 -25.50 15.05 -1.38
CA LEU A 198 -25.15 16.47 -1.38
C LEU A 198 -25.49 17.14 -2.72
N GLU A 199 -25.27 16.46 -3.84
CA GLU A 199 -25.72 16.91 -5.16
C GLU A 199 -27.24 17.04 -5.22
N ALA A 200 -27.99 16.05 -4.70
CA ALA A 200 -29.45 16.08 -4.67
C ALA A 200 -30.00 17.22 -3.80
N CYS A 201 -29.31 17.57 -2.69
CA CYS A 201 -29.67 18.68 -1.82
C CYS A 201 -29.32 20.04 -2.45
N SER A 202 -28.14 20.15 -3.06
CA SER A 202 -27.67 21.35 -3.77
C SER A 202 -28.60 21.70 -4.93
N ALA A 203 -29.05 20.70 -5.69
CA ALA A 203 -30.02 20.88 -6.77
C ALA A 203 -31.38 21.44 -6.29
N GLN A 204 -31.72 21.21 -5.02
CA GLN A 204 -32.93 21.74 -4.39
C GLN A 204 -32.71 23.07 -3.64
N HIS A 205 -31.50 23.65 -3.73
CA HIS A 205 -31.10 24.86 -3.02
C HIS A 205 -31.24 24.74 -1.49
N PHE A 206 -31.11 23.52 -0.97
CA PHE A 206 -31.09 23.29 0.48
C PHE A 206 -29.71 23.58 1.05
N ASP A 207 -29.69 24.26 2.20
CA ASP A 207 -28.48 24.52 2.95
C ASP A 207 -28.15 23.33 3.87
N ILE A 208 -27.00 22.69 3.62
CA ILE A 208 -26.51 21.55 4.42
C ILE A 208 -25.99 22.02 5.79
N ASP A 209 -25.72 23.32 5.96
CA ASP A 209 -25.31 23.90 7.23
C ASP A 209 -26.51 24.15 8.17
N SER A 210 -27.73 23.84 7.73
CA SER A 210 -28.93 23.91 8.57
C SER A 210 -28.97 22.79 9.62
N PRO A 211 -29.36 23.08 10.87
CA PRO A 211 -29.54 22.04 11.91
C PRO A 211 -30.64 21.02 11.58
N ASP A 212 -31.52 21.33 10.62
CA ASP A 212 -32.58 20.42 10.15
C ASP A 212 -32.14 19.54 8.95
N ALA A 213 -30.86 19.63 8.54
CA ALA A 213 -30.32 18.93 7.37
C ALA A 213 -30.58 17.41 7.42
N GLU A 214 -30.41 16.77 8.58
CA GLU A 214 -30.63 15.32 8.73
C GLU A 214 -32.05 14.89 8.30
N SER A 215 -33.07 15.65 8.70
CA SER A 215 -34.46 15.36 8.34
C SER A 215 -34.72 15.53 6.84
N ILE A 216 -34.06 16.52 6.23
CA ILE A 216 -34.14 16.77 4.78
C ILE A 216 -33.46 15.62 4.02
N LEU A 217 -32.28 15.18 4.47
CA LEU A 217 -31.55 14.05 3.90
C LEU A 217 -32.36 12.76 4.01
N ALA A 218 -32.98 12.50 5.17
CA ALA A 218 -33.83 11.33 5.38
C ALA A 218 -35.03 11.28 4.44
N ARG A 219 -35.70 12.43 4.24
CA ARG A 219 -36.79 12.54 3.26
C ARG A 219 -36.28 12.30 1.85
N ASN A 220 -35.17 12.92 1.45
CA ASN A 220 -34.59 12.75 0.11
C ASN A 220 -34.13 11.32 -0.16
N ALA A 221 -33.52 10.65 0.82
CA ALA A 221 -33.14 9.24 0.75
C ALA A 221 -34.36 8.35 0.45
N SER A 222 -35.45 8.57 1.18
CA SER A 222 -36.69 7.82 0.99
C SER A 222 -37.37 8.11 -0.34
N GLU A 223 -37.56 9.39 -0.69
CA GLU A 223 -38.39 9.81 -1.83
C GLU A 223 -37.66 9.68 -3.17
N LYS A 224 -36.36 9.94 -3.22
CA LYS A 224 -35.59 9.97 -4.48
C LYS A 224 -34.74 8.74 -4.70
N MET A 225 -34.23 8.15 -3.63
CA MET A 225 -33.27 7.04 -3.71
C MET A 225 -33.90 5.69 -3.31
N GLY A 226 -35.13 5.71 -2.78
CA GLY A 226 -35.87 4.50 -2.40
C GLY A 226 -35.27 3.77 -1.20
N VAL A 227 -34.43 4.44 -0.41
CA VAL A 227 -33.75 3.87 0.76
C VAL A 227 -34.20 4.56 2.04
N SER A 228 -34.45 3.81 3.11
CA SER A 228 -34.93 4.36 4.39
C SER A 228 -34.47 3.51 5.57
N GLY A 229 -34.62 4.06 6.78
CA GLY A 229 -34.20 3.40 8.01
C GLY A 229 -32.72 3.05 8.00
N ILE A 230 -32.38 1.84 8.44
CA ILE A 230 -30.98 1.39 8.52
C ILE A 230 -30.32 1.34 7.13
N GLY A 231 -31.08 1.05 6.08
CA GLY A 231 -30.57 1.00 4.70
C GLY A 231 -30.16 2.36 4.10
N ALA A 232 -30.42 3.46 4.81
CA ALA A 232 -30.06 4.82 4.40
C ALA A 232 -28.92 5.45 5.22
N THR A 233 -28.31 4.72 6.16
CA THR A 233 -27.33 5.28 7.13
C THR A 233 -26.21 6.07 6.45
N SER A 234 -25.64 5.56 5.37
CA SER A 234 -24.56 6.20 4.59
C SER A 234 -24.99 7.42 3.80
N TYR A 235 -26.29 7.62 3.65
CA TYR A 235 -26.90 8.77 2.97
C TYR A 235 -27.24 9.91 3.94
N LEU A 236 -27.24 9.65 5.25
CA LEU A 236 -27.59 10.64 6.28
C LEU A 236 -26.36 11.29 6.92
N GLY A 237 -25.20 10.65 6.83
CA GLY A 237 -23.93 11.15 7.36
C GLY A 237 -23.22 12.14 6.43
N TYR A 238 -22.02 12.53 6.84
CA TYR A 238 -21.11 13.38 6.08
C TYR A 238 -19.76 12.69 5.79
N TYR A 239 -18.83 13.40 5.19
CA TYR A 239 -17.50 12.87 4.91
C TYR A 239 -16.69 12.63 6.20
N THR A 240 -16.01 11.49 6.25
CA THR A 240 -15.07 11.15 7.32
C THR A 240 -13.68 11.74 7.06
N ASN A 241 -12.85 11.74 8.09
CA ASN A 241 -11.43 12.05 7.97
C ASN A 241 -10.68 11.05 7.09
N ILE A 242 -11.19 9.82 6.89
CA ILE A 242 -10.57 8.89 5.93
C ILE A 242 -10.80 9.35 4.49
N HIS A 243 -12.01 9.82 4.17
CA HIS A 243 -12.28 10.48 2.90
C HIS A 243 -11.36 11.69 2.70
N TRP A 244 -11.28 12.59 3.70
CA TRP A 244 -10.42 13.77 3.57
C TRP A 244 -8.94 13.45 3.48
N LEU A 245 -8.44 12.46 4.23
CA LEU A 245 -7.06 12.00 4.09
C LEU A 245 -6.80 11.47 2.69
N ASN A 246 -7.73 10.71 2.09
CA ASN A 246 -7.60 10.23 0.71
C ASN A 246 -7.57 11.38 -0.30
N GLU A 247 -8.45 12.37 -0.16
CA GLU A 247 -8.51 13.55 -1.05
C GLU A 247 -7.26 14.43 -0.95
N LEU A 248 -6.72 14.58 0.26
CA LEU A 248 -5.52 15.37 0.52
C LEU A 248 -4.23 14.62 0.18
N TYR A 249 -4.29 13.32 -0.04
CA TYR A 249 -3.12 12.50 -0.36
C TYR A 249 -2.58 12.88 -1.75
N GLU A 250 -1.32 13.29 -1.82
CA GLU A 250 -0.72 13.76 -3.08
C GLU A 250 -0.66 12.62 -4.11
N ARG A 251 -1.03 12.91 -5.35
CA ARG A 251 -1.10 11.94 -6.47
C ARG A 251 -0.44 12.46 -7.74
N ASN A 252 -0.01 13.73 -7.75
CA ASN A 252 0.66 14.40 -8.86
C ASN A 252 2.16 14.38 -8.60
N PHE A 253 2.86 13.59 -9.39
CA PHE A 253 4.32 13.47 -9.35
C PHE A 253 4.87 13.62 -10.76
N ALA A 254 6.13 14.06 -10.87
CA ALA A 254 6.81 14.17 -12.14
C ALA A 254 7.00 12.80 -12.80
N GLU A 255 6.81 12.71 -14.11
CA GLU A 255 6.90 11.46 -14.88
C GLU A 255 8.32 10.84 -14.83
N ASP A 256 9.33 11.68 -14.64
CA ASP A 256 10.74 11.35 -14.47
C ASP A 256 11.19 11.31 -13.00
N GLY A 257 10.24 11.34 -12.05
CA GLY A 257 10.49 11.29 -10.61
C GLY A 257 10.83 9.89 -10.09
N ILE A 258 11.63 9.81 -9.03
CA ILE A 258 12.03 8.56 -8.34
C ILE A 258 11.00 8.09 -7.28
N TYR A 259 9.90 8.83 -7.13
CA TYR A 259 8.88 8.61 -6.13
C TYR A 259 7.52 8.87 -6.74
N VAL A 260 6.59 7.94 -6.56
CA VAL A 260 5.20 8.09 -6.98
C VAL A 260 4.28 7.55 -5.90
N GLN A 261 3.15 8.21 -5.73
CA GLN A 261 2.14 7.85 -4.74
C GLN A 261 0.76 7.77 -5.38
N LYS A 262 0.03 6.70 -5.08
CA LYS A 262 -1.37 6.48 -5.46
C LYS A 262 -2.19 6.06 -4.25
N SER A 263 -3.51 6.10 -4.38
CA SER A 263 -4.40 5.66 -3.31
C SER A 263 -5.43 4.65 -3.79
N ILE A 264 -5.90 3.87 -2.83
CA ILE A 264 -7.04 2.98 -2.91
C ILE A 264 -7.95 3.39 -1.77
N TYR A 265 -9.17 3.78 -2.12
CA TYR A 265 -10.20 4.10 -1.14
C TYR A 265 -11.20 2.95 -1.07
N VAL A 266 -11.46 2.48 0.14
CA VAL A 266 -12.35 1.38 0.46
C VAL A 266 -13.46 1.93 1.33
N GLU A 267 -14.69 1.86 0.81
CA GLU A 267 -15.88 2.31 1.52
C GLU A 267 -16.14 1.52 2.82
N GLY A 268 -16.97 2.08 3.68
CA GLY A 268 -17.26 1.56 5.01
C GLY A 268 -17.86 0.17 5.05
N VAL A 269 -17.57 -0.56 6.13
CA VAL A 269 -18.25 -1.82 6.44
C VAL A 269 -19.77 -1.61 6.44
N GLY A 270 -20.50 -2.48 5.76
CA GLY A 270 -21.96 -2.38 5.63
C GLY A 270 -22.49 -1.48 4.51
N THR A 271 -21.62 -0.91 3.67
CA THR A 271 -22.05 -0.08 2.53
C THR A 271 -21.52 -0.61 1.20
N ARG A 272 -22.22 -0.25 0.12
CA ARG A 272 -21.78 -0.37 -1.28
C ARG A 272 -22.20 0.87 -2.07
N ALA A 273 -21.30 1.36 -2.92
CA ALA A 273 -21.52 2.56 -3.70
C ALA A 273 -22.81 2.47 -4.55
N GLY A 274 -23.74 3.39 -4.29
CA GLY A 274 -25.03 3.48 -4.97
C GLY A 274 -26.06 2.41 -4.60
N GLN A 275 -25.83 1.61 -3.56
CA GLN A 275 -26.75 0.58 -3.08
C GLN A 275 -27.24 0.88 -1.65
N ALA A 276 -28.33 0.22 -1.24
CA ALA A 276 -28.82 0.26 0.12
C ALA A 276 -27.80 -0.36 1.10
N ASP A 277 -27.71 0.19 2.30
CA ASP A 277 -26.77 -0.31 3.32
C ASP A 277 -27.22 -1.66 3.90
N SER A 278 -26.24 -2.53 4.18
CA SER A 278 -26.48 -3.84 4.80
C SER A 278 -26.59 -3.73 6.31
N GLN A 279 -27.83 -3.87 6.81
CA GLN A 279 -28.11 -3.88 8.26
C GLN A 279 -27.32 -4.97 8.99
N LEU A 280 -27.19 -6.17 8.40
CA LEU A 280 -26.53 -7.31 9.04
C LEU A 280 -25.02 -7.07 9.17
N SER A 281 -24.37 -6.59 8.10
CA SER A 281 -22.93 -6.27 8.14
C SER A 281 -22.62 -5.05 9.00
N MET A 282 -23.50 -4.04 9.03
CA MET A 282 -23.36 -2.91 9.96
C MET A 282 -23.57 -3.32 11.42
N MET A 283 -24.36 -4.35 11.69
CA MET A 283 -24.54 -4.84 13.06
C MET A 283 -23.34 -5.69 13.49
N PHE A 284 -22.96 -6.70 12.71
CA PHE A 284 -22.02 -7.73 13.16
C PHE A 284 -20.60 -7.61 12.61
N GLY A 285 -20.34 -6.71 11.64
CA GLY A 285 -19.00 -6.54 11.06
C GLY A 285 -18.52 -7.72 10.20
N THR A 286 -19.36 -8.74 10.02
CA THR A 286 -19.14 -9.94 9.19
C THR A 286 -19.95 -9.86 7.88
N ASP A 287 -19.86 -10.91 7.08
CA ASP A 287 -20.62 -11.10 5.82
C ASP A 287 -20.02 -10.35 4.60
N GLU A 288 -20.74 -10.29 3.48
CA GLU A 288 -20.26 -9.80 2.16
C GLU A 288 -19.69 -8.37 2.14
N THR A 289 -19.97 -7.55 3.16
CA THR A 289 -19.40 -6.19 3.33
C THR A 289 -18.69 -5.99 4.67
N GLY A 290 -18.32 -7.09 5.33
CA GLY A 290 -17.59 -7.12 6.60
C GLY A 290 -16.11 -6.73 6.48
N VAL A 291 -15.39 -6.79 7.60
CA VAL A 291 -13.98 -6.36 7.68
C VAL A 291 -13.07 -7.12 6.70
N ILE A 292 -13.19 -8.45 6.62
CA ILE A 292 -12.40 -9.27 5.71
C ILE A 292 -12.73 -8.94 4.26
N ALA A 293 -14.02 -8.82 3.92
CA ALA A 293 -14.47 -8.45 2.59
C ALA A 293 -13.89 -7.11 2.14
N LYS A 294 -13.89 -6.09 3.00
CA LYS A 294 -13.26 -4.80 2.70
C LYS A 294 -11.74 -4.90 2.50
N THR A 295 -11.04 -5.76 3.25
CA THR A 295 -9.62 -6.00 2.95
C THR A 295 -9.42 -6.72 1.62
N ASN A 296 -10.31 -7.64 1.23
CA ASN A 296 -10.28 -8.28 -0.09
C ASN A 296 -10.56 -7.28 -1.21
N ASP A 297 -11.49 -6.35 -1.01
CA ASP A 297 -11.76 -5.25 -1.96
C ASP A 297 -10.51 -4.36 -2.15
N ALA A 298 -9.73 -4.13 -1.08
CA ALA A 298 -8.45 -3.42 -1.17
C ALA A 298 -7.44 -4.21 -2.02
N VAL A 299 -7.31 -5.53 -1.76
CA VAL A 299 -6.39 -6.41 -2.50
C VAL A 299 -6.75 -6.48 -3.98
N ALA A 300 -8.04 -6.58 -4.32
CA ALA A 300 -8.52 -6.60 -5.69
C ALA A 300 -8.17 -5.31 -6.47
N GLN A 301 -8.03 -4.18 -5.78
CA GLN A 301 -7.66 -2.89 -6.38
C GLN A 301 -6.15 -2.67 -6.50
N LEU A 302 -5.31 -3.47 -5.83
CA LEU A 302 -3.85 -3.30 -5.84
C LEU A 302 -3.27 -3.36 -7.26
N ALA A 303 -3.66 -4.38 -8.04
CA ALA A 303 -3.13 -4.56 -9.39
C ALA A 303 -3.40 -3.33 -10.27
N THR A 304 -4.63 -2.82 -10.22
CA THR A 304 -5.05 -1.62 -10.96
C THR A 304 -4.30 -0.37 -10.50
N ALA A 305 -4.13 -0.18 -9.20
CA ALA A 305 -3.44 0.99 -8.63
C ALA A 305 -1.94 1.00 -8.97
N ILE A 306 -1.27 -0.16 -8.90
CA ILE A 306 0.14 -0.33 -9.27
C ILE A 306 0.33 -0.04 -10.76
N ASN A 307 -0.53 -0.63 -11.60
CA ASN A 307 -0.49 -0.42 -13.04
C ASN A 307 -0.69 1.08 -13.40
N ALA A 308 -1.65 1.74 -12.74
CA ALA A 308 -1.89 3.17 -12.91
C ALA A 308 -0.70 4.04 -12.46
N ALA A 309 0.02 3.62 -11.41
CA ALA A 309 1.21 4.33 -10.95
C ALA A 309 2.37 4.22 -11.95
N HIS A 310 2.59 3.03 -12.53
CA HIS A 310 3.65 2.81 -13.51
C HIS A 310 3.39 3.53 -14.83
N LYS A 311 2.14 3.61 -15.27
CA LYS A 311 1.75 4.35 -16.49
C LYS A 311 2.09 5.84 -16.44
N LEU A 312 2.30 6.40 -15.26
CA LEU A 312 2.74 7.79 -15.08
C LEU A 312 4.25 7.96 -15.22
N LEU A 313 5.01 6.88 -15.03
CA LEU A 313 6.46 6.92 -15.08
C LEU A 313 6.93 6.70 -16.51
N LYS A 314 7.84 7.58 -16.97
CA LYS A 314 8.50 7.44 -18.27
C LYS A 314 9.96 6.99 -18.10
N GLY A 315 10.51 6.43 -19.18
CA GLY A 315 11.89 5.95 -19.26
C GLY A 315 12.10 4.58 -18.62
N LYS A 316 13.37 4.14 -18.57
CA LYS A 316 13.77 2.85 -17.97
C LYS A 316 13.82 2.96 -16.44
N PHE A 317 13.02 2.16 -15.74
CA PHE A 317 13.00 2.14 -14.28
C PHE A 317 12.79 0.74 -13.70
N VAL A 318 13.19 0.58 -12.44
CA VAL A 318 12.93 -0.58 -11.59
C VAL A 318 12.20 -0.11 -10.34
N VAL A 319 11.18 -0.86 -9.92
CA VAL A 319 10.53 -0.62 -8.62
C VAL A 319 11.42 -1.21 -7.54
N GLU A 320 12.14 -0.34 -6.83
CA GLU A 320 13.05 -0.78 -5.76
C GLU A 320 12.24 -1.13 -4.50
N THR A 321 11.15 -0.40 -4.23
CA THR A 321 10.36 -0.56 -3.01
C THR A 321 8.89 -0.22 -3.26
N LEU A 322 8.00 -1.05 -2.71
CA LEU A 322 6.57 -0.80 -2.63
C LEU A 322 6.18 -0.59 -1.15
N LEU A 323 5.69 0.61 -0.84
CA LEU A 323 5.29 0.98 0.52
C LEU A 323 3.77 1.14 0.64
N PHE A 324 3.22 0.78 1.79
CA PHE A 324 1.83 1.04 2.14
C PHE A 324 1.73 2.09 3.24
N ASP A 325 0.88 3.10 3.02
CA ASP A 325 0.34 3.94 4.09
C ASP A 325 -1.11 3.55 4.32
N ILE A 326 -1.39 2.95 5.47
CA ILE A 326 -2.69 2.33 5.74
C ILE A 326 -3.43 3.20 6.74
N PHE A 327 -4.61 3.67 6.34
CA PHE A 327 -5.47 4.50 7.18
C PHE A 327 -6.79 3.81 7.42
N GLY A 328 -7.37 4.01 8.61
CA GLY A 328 -8.71 3.51 8.86
C GLY A 328 -9.43 4.18 10.02
N PHE A 329 -10.76 4.23 9.96
CA PHE A 329 -11.63 4.75 11.01
C PHE A 329 -12.60 3.67 11.49
N SER A 330 -12.81 3.54 12.81
CA SER A 330 -13.80 2.62 13.38
C SER A 330 -13.53 1.15 13.00
N ARG A 331 -14.47 0.45 12.36
CA ARG A 331 -14.22 -0.88 11.76
C ARG A 331 -13.30 -0.83 10.55
N GLY A 332 -13.23 0.30 9.84
CA GLY A 332 -12.19 0.56 8.86
C GLY A 332 -10.79 0.56 9.48
N ALA A 333 -10.65 1.00 10.74
CA ALA A 333 -9.39 0.85 11.47
C ALA A 333 -9.09 -0.62 11.83
N ALA A 334 -10.11 -1.43 12.12
CA ALA A 334 -9.94 -2.89 12.26
C ALA A 334 -9.52 -3.53 10.93
N ALA A 335 -10.10 -3.11 9.80
CA ALA A 335 -9.69 -3.52 8.46
C ALA A 335 -8.26 -3.10 8.13
N ALA A 336 -7.87 -1.86 8.46
CA ALA A 336 -6.50 -1.37 8.32
C ALA A 336 -5.49 -2.22 9.10
N ARG A 337 -5.81 -2.54 10.35
CA ARG A 337 -4.98 -3.42 11.20
C ARG A 337 -4.89 -4.83 10.64
N HIS A 338 -6.00 -5.36 10.13
CA HIS A 338 -6.05 -6.68 9.51
C HIS A 338 -5.24 -6.73 8.21
N PHE A 339 -5.42 -5.74 7.32
CA PHE A 339 -4.65 -5.61 6.09
C PHE A 339 -3.14 -5.50 6.36
N ALA A 340 -2.75 -4.71 7.36
CA ALA A 340 -1.34 -4.61 7.75
C ALA A 340 -0.77 -5.95 8.25
N ASN A 341 -1.56 -6.74 8.99
CA ASN A 341 -1.17 -8.10 9.36
C ASN A 341 -1.03 -9.03 8.16
N ARG A 342 -1.93 -8.92 7.16
CA ARG A 342 -1.84 -9.69 5.91
C ARG A 342 -0.57 -9.36 5.13
N VAL A 343 -0.18 -8.09 5.08
CA VAL A 343 1.11 -7.65 4.51
C VAL A 343 2.28 -8.25 5.31
N GLN A 344 2.24 -8.16 6.64
CA GLN A 344 3.30 -8.70 7.51
C GLN A 344 3.43 -10.23 7.40
N SER A 345 2.34 -10.95 7.20
CA SER A 345 2.32 -12.40 7.06
C SER A 345 2.57 -12.89 5.63
N GLU A 346 2.94 -11.98 4.71
CA GLU A 346 3.18 -12.29 3.30
C GLU A 346 2.00 -13.04 2.65
N ASP A 347 0.78 -12.52 2.84
CA ASP A 347 -0.44 -13.09 2.26
C ASP A 347 -0.31 -13.25 0.73
N GLN A 348 -0.51 -14.48 0.25
CA GLN A 348 -0.35 -14.84 -1.15
C GLN A 348 -1.23 -14.00 -2.09
N ALA A 349 -2.46 -13.64 -1.68
CA ALA A 349 -3.33 -12.83 -2.52
C ALA A 349 -2.78 -11.40 -2.72
N ILE A 350 -2.07 -10.86 -1.73
CA ILE A 350 -1.37 -9.56 -1.85
C ILE A 350 -0.18 -9.69 -2.80
N ILE A 351 0.61 -10.76 -2.65
CA ILE A 351 1.76 -11.03 -3.53
C ILE A 351 1.31 -11.17 -4.98
N ASP A 352 0.25 -11.95 -5.22
CA ASP A 352 -0.30 -12.19 -6.56
C ASP A 352 -0.85 -10.89 -7.17
N ALA A 353 -1.56 -10.08 -6.38
CA ALA A 353 -2.08 -8.80 -6.84
C ALA A 353 -0.96 -7.80 -7.17
N ILE A 354 0.11 -7.77 -6.37
CA ILE A 354 1.30 -6.96 -6.64
C ILE A 354 2.00 -7.45 -7.91
N SER A 355 2.26 -8.75 -8.04
CA SER A 355 2.89 -9.33 -9.22
C SER A 355 2.07 -9.05 -10.50
N SER A 356 0.75 -9.17 -10.41
CA SER A 356 -0.17 -8.87 -11.52
C SER A 356 -0.13 -7.38 -11.91
N GLY A 357 -0.12 -6.48 -10.93
CA GLY A 357 -0.02 -5.04 -11.15
C GLY A 357 1.32 -4.59 -11.74
N LEU A 358 2.42 -5.22 -11.30
CA LEU A 358 3.77 -4.99 -11.80
C LEU A 358 3.96 -5.53 -13.23
N GLY A 359 3.32 -6.64 -13.60
CA GLY A 359 3.42 -7.22 -14.94
C GLY A 359 4.88 -7.51 -15.34
N GLU A 360 5.35 -6.92 -16.44
CA GLU A 360 6.72 -7.09 -16.95
C GLU A 360 7.76 -6.20 -16.23
N TYR A 361 7.34 -5.25 -15.40
CA TYR A 361 8.24 -4.34 -14.70
C TYR A 361 9.00 -5.06 -13.57
N ARG A 362 10.31 -4.84 -13.50
CA ARG A 362 11.16 -5.45 -12.46
C ARG A 362 10.85 -4.85 -11.09
N TYR A 363 10.73 -5.72 -10.09
CA TYR A 363 10.51 -5.37 -8.69
C TYR A 363 11.56 -6.04 -7.81
N ARG A 364 12.17 -5.28 -6.88
CA ARG A 364 13.24 -5.75 -5.99
C ARG A 364 12.90 -5.66 -4.49
N GLY A 365 11.70 -5.21 -4.14
CA GLY A 365 11.24 -5.08 -2.76
C GLY A 365 10.69 -6.37 -2.17
N ALA A 366 10.13 -6.28 -0.95
CA ALA A 366 9.47 -7.41 -0.29
C ALA A 366 8.27 -7.92 -1.11
N PRO A 367 8.04 -9.23 -1.27
CA PRO A 367 7.00 -9.77 -2.15
C PRO A 367 5.59 -9.19 -1.90
N ALA A 368 5.24 -9.01 -0.63
CA ALA A 368 3.95 -8.44 -0.22
C ALA A 368 3.98 -6.92 0.02
N GLY A 369 5.06 -6.23 -0.39
CA GLY A 369 5.31 -4.82 -0.05
C GLY A 369 5.69 -4.62 1.43
N SER A 370 5.71 -3.37 1.89
CA SER A 370 6.02 -3.06 3.30
C SER A 370 5.21 -1.88 3.82
N SER A 371 4.64 -2.00 5.02
CA SER A 371 3.89 -0.92 5.64
C SER A 371 4.82 0.17 6.18
N ARG A 372 4.71 1.38 5.66
CA ARG A 372 5.42 2.56 6.18
C ARG A 372 4.67 3.16 7.35
N PHE A 373 3.40 3.51 7.16
CA PHE A 373 2.59 4.16 8.18
C PHE A 373 1.26 3.45 8.38
N ILE A 374 0.82 3.30 9.63
CA ILE A 374 -0.55 2.91 9.98
C ILE A 374 -1.18 4.04 10.81
N GLY A 375 -2.10 4.78 10.21
CA GLY A 375 -2.83 5.88 10.85
C GLY A 375 -4.28 5.50 11.13
N ILE A 376 -4.61 5.19 12.38
CA ILE A 376 -5.95 4.72 12.75
C ILE A 376 -6.69 5.72 13.64
N LEU A 377 -8.00 5.82 13.41
CA LEU A 377 -8.92 6.66 14.14
C LEU A 377 -9.91 5.75 14.87
N ASP A 378 -9.87 5.79 16.19
CA ASP A 378 -10.82 5.19 17.11
C ASP A 378 -11.27 3.75 16.76
N THR A 379 -10.32 2.80 16.75
CA THR A 379 -10.58 1.40 16.39
C THR A 379 -11.69 0.77 17.23
N VAL A 380 -12.77 0.40 16.55
CA VAL A 380 -13.87 -0.41 17.09
C VAL A 380 -13.96 -1.64 16.21
N ALA A 381 -13.59 -2.81 16.74
CA ALA A 381 -13.71 -4.06 15.98
C ALA A 381 -15.17 -4.48 15.86
N ALA A 382 -15.86 -4.58 16.99
CA ALA A 382 -17.28 -4.91 17.12
C ALA A 382 -17.76 -5.99 16.13
N ILE A 383 -17.08 -7.14 16.16
CA ILE A 383 -17.33 -8.26 15.26
C ILE A 383 -18.18 -9.29 16.00
N GLY A 384 -19.44 -9.43 15.62
CA GLY A 384 -20.33 -10.47 16.16
C GLY A 384 -20.19 -11.74 15.36
N THR A 385 -19.56 -12.76 15.93
CA THR A 385 -19.43 -14.10 15.33
C THR A 385 -20.34 -15.09 16.06
N LEU A 386 -20.65 -16.23 15.42
CA LEU A 386 -21.37 -17.30 16.12
C LEU A 386 -20.60 -17.81 17.35
N THR A 387 -19.27 -17.75 17.33
CA THR A 387 -18.40 -18.20 18.43
C THR A 387 -18.44 -17.29 19.64
N ASN A 388 -18.69 -15.98 19.47
CA ASN A 388 -18.81 -15.01 20.55
C ASN A 388 -20.27 -14.65 20.91
N GLY A 389 -21.23 -15.48 20.47
CA GLY A 389 -22.65 -15.27 20.73
C GLY A 389 -23.25 -14.07 20.00
N LEU A 390 -22.67 -13.69 18.85
CA LEU A 390 -23.00 -12.47 18.09
C LEU A 390 -22.81 -11.18 18.88
N SER A 391 -21.97 -11.21 19.93
CA SER A 391 -21.68 -10.03 20.73
C SER A 391 -20.74 -9.09 19.99
N THR A 392 -21.21 -7.88 19.74
CA THR A 392 -20.41 -6.75 19.23
C THR A 392 -19.59 -6.09 20.34
N HIS A 393 -19.82 -6.46 21.60
CA HIS A 393 -19.08 -6.04 22.77
C HIS A 393 -18.21 -7.20 23.27
N SER A 394 -17.26 -7.61 22.43
CA SER A 394 -16.35 -8.71 22.71
C SER A 394 -14.95 -8.37 22.22
N ALA A 395 -13.94 -8.86 22.92
CA ALA A 395 -12.55 -8.84 22.47
C ALA A 395 -12.26 -9.90 21.39
N ASP A 396 -13.12 -10.92 21.25
CA ASP A 396 -12.98 -11.95 20.23
C ASP A 396 -13.44 -11.42 18.86
N THR A 397 -12.45 -11.18 17.99
CA THR A 397 -12.64 -10.69 16.62
C THR A 397 -12.67 -11.80 15.58
N GLY A 398 -12.73 -13.07 16.01
CA GLY A 398 -12.70 -14.23 15.12
C GLY A 398 -11.44 -14.26 14.25
N GLU A 399 -11.63 -14.38 12.93
CA GLU A 399 -10.53 -14.43 11.95
C GLU A 399 -9.86 -13.06 11.70
N VAL A 400 -10.47 -11.96 12.17
CA VAL A 400 -9.93 -10.62 11.98
C VAL A 400 -8.80 -10.38 12.96
N ASN A 401 -7.56 -10.55 12.48
CA ASN A 401 -6.38 -10.21 13.26
C ASN A 401 -6.16 -8.69 13.33
N ILE A 402 -6.50 -8.09 14.49
CA ILE A 402 -6.25 -6.68 14.77
C ILE A 402 -4.95 -6.44 15.56
N ARG A 403 -4.15 -7.45 15.92
CA ARG A 403 -2.96 -7.22 16.76
C ARG A 403 -1.85 -6.58 15.93
N LEU A 404 -1.26 -5.48 16.40
CA LEU A 404 -0.16 -4.81 15.70
C LEU A 404 1.18 -5.14 16.37
N ARG A 405 1.82 -6.24 15.95
CA ARG A 405 3.12 -6.65 16.52
C ARG A 405 4.26 -5.75 16.03
N PRO A 406 5.35 -5.59 16.79
CA PRO A 406 6.55 -4.91 16.30
C PRO A 406 6.97 -5.44 14.92
N GLY A 407 7.31 -4.54 14.00
CA GLY A 407 7.63 -4.86 12.61
C GLY A 407 6.44 -4.88 11.64
N VAL A 408 5.20 -4.71 12.11
CA VAL A 408 4.01 -4.62 11.23
C VAL A 408 4.04 -3.38 10.33
N ALA A 409 4.65 -2.29 10.81
CA ALA A 409 4.90 -1.06 10.07
C ALA A 409 6.07 -0.28 10.66
N GLN A 410 6.64 0.67 9.91
CA GLN A 410 7.70 1.56 10.41
C GLN A 410 7.18 2.51 11.48
N LYS A 411 5.95 3.01 11.32
CA LYS A 411 5.26 3.91 12.26
C LYS A 411 3.78 3.54 12.37
N VAL A 412 3.25 3.58 13.58
CA VAL A 412 1.83 3.44 13.88
C VAL A 412 1.42 4.61 14.76
N PHE A 413 0.25 5.19 14.50
CA PHE A 413 -0.33 6.23 15.34
C PHE A 413 -1.84 6.07 15.41
N HIS A 414 -2.38 6.10 16.63
CA HIS A 414 -3.80 5.93 16.90
C HIS A 414 -4.37 7.13 17.64
N ILE A 415 -5.37 7.81 17.06
CA ILE A 415 -6.16 8.82 17.77
C ILE A 415 -7.44 8.16 18.30
N THR A 416 -7.74 8.33 19.59
CA THR A 416 -8.92 7.75 20.25
C THR A 416 -9.87 8.84 20.73
N ALA A 417 -11.17 8.51 20.77
CA ALA A 417 -12.21 9.41 21.29
C ALA A 417 -12.27 9.33 22.82
N ARG A 418 -11.99 10.47 23.50
CA ARG A 418 -11.99 10.57 24.97
C ARG A 418 -13.39 10.49 25.58
N HIS A 419 -14.39 11.05 24.90
CA HIS A 419 -15.76 11.19 25.42
C HIS A 419 -16.72 10.13 24.85
N GLU A 420 -16.25 9.25 23.96
CA GLU A 420 -17.03 8.10 23.52
C GLU A 420 -17.26 7.15 24.70
N CYS A 421 -18.51 6.74 24.91
CA CYS A 421 -18.91 5.92 26.04
C CYS A 421 -20.09 5.00 25.71
N ARG A 422 -20.40 4.77 24.43
CA ARG A 422 -21.44 3.80 24.03
C ARG A 422 -20.96 2.38 24.24
N TYR A 423 -21.89 1.54 24.69
CA TYR A 423 -21.66 0.10 24.87
C TYR A 423 -21.18 -0.55 23.56
N ASN A 424 -21.82 -0.30 22.42
CA ASN A 424 -21.46 -0.97 21.16
C ASN A 424 -20.14 -0.49 20.52
N PHE A 425 -19.44 0.48 21.14
CA PHE A 425 -18.25 1.13 20.58
C PHE A 425 -17.01 0.88 21.45
N ALA A 426 -16.81 -0.34 21.94
CA ALA A 426 -15.63 -0.69 22.72
C ALA A 426 -14.31 -0.42 21.95
N LEU A 427 -13.38 0.27 22.59
CA LEU A 427 -12.10 0.66 21.99
C LEU A 427 -11.14 -0.52 21.93
N ASN A 428 -10.43 -0.68 20.81
CA ASN A 428 -9.30 -1.59 20.69
C ASN A 428 -7.99 -0.80 20.70
N SER A 429 -7.39 -0.64 21.87
CA SER A 429 -6.19 0.16 22.13
C SER A 429 -4.92 -0.50 21.58
N VAL A 430 -4.00 0.30 21.06
CA VAL A 430 -2.64 -0.09 20.65
C VAL A 430 -1.59 0.26 21.71
N SER A 431 -1.97 1.04 22.72
CA SER A 431 -1.13 1.38 23.87
C SER A 431 -0.87 0.16 24.77
N PRO A 432 0.36 -0.02 25.30
CA PRO A 432 1.50 0.92 25.22
C PRO A 432 2.45 0.67 24.04
N ALA A 433 2.21 -0.34 23.21
CA ALA A 433 3.17 -0.77 22.19
C ALA A 433 3.37 0.25 21.07
N TRP A 434 2.32 1.01 20.74
CA TRP A 434 2.36 2.06 19.74
C TRP A 434 1.85 3.39 20.29
N PRO A 435 2.33 4.53 19.76
CA PRO A 435 1.80 5.84 20.10
C PRO A 435 0.28 5.94 19.92
N GLU A 436 -0.41 6.28 21.00
CA GLU A 436 -1.85 6.47 21.08
C GLU A 436 -2.15 7.82 21.74
N LEU A 437 -3.08 8.60 21.19
CA LEU A 437 -3.50 9.90 21.70
C LEU A 437 -5.02 9.94 21.86
N ALA A 438 -5.49 10.11 23.10
CA ALA A 438 -6.88 10.46 23.35
C ALA A 438 -7.11 11.95 23.10
N LEU A 439 -7.94 12.29 22.12
CA LEU A 439 -8.40 13.66 21.89
C LEU A 439 -9.82 13.86 22.45
N PRO A 440 -10.17 15.08 22.88
CA PRO A 440 -11.56 15.46 23.14
C PRO A 440 -12.48 15.03 21.99
N GLY A 441 -13.71 14.64 22.30
CA GLY A 441 -14.72 14.27 21.30
C GLY A 441 -15.19 12.82 21.44
N VAL A 442 -16.32 12.53 20.80
CA VAL A 442 -16.85 11.16 20.62
C VAL A 442 -16.34 10.54 19.31
N HIS A 443 -16.76 9.32 19.00
CA HIS A 443 -16.25 8.53 17.87
C HIS A 443 -16.12 9.28 16.55
N SER A 444 -17.21 9.94 16.10
CA SER A 444 -17.25 10.69 14.84
C SER A 444 -16.76 12.13 14.96
N ASP A 445 -16.48 12.63 16.17
CA ASP A 445 -15.71 13.88 16.33
C ASP A 445 -14.23 13.64 16.00
N ILE A 446 -13.75 12.41 16.18
CA ILE A 446 -12.38 12.00 15.80
C ILE A 446 -12.34 11.52 14.35
N GLY A 447 -13.29 10.66 13.98
CA GLY A 447 -13.35 10.04 12.66
C GLY A 447 -13.97 10.90 11.57
N GLY A 448 -14.72 11.95 11.92
CA GLY A 448 -15.63 12.63 11.00
C GLY A 448 -16.93 11.86 10.77
N GLY A 449 -17.76 12.36 9.85
CA GLY A 449 -19.05 11.77 9.51
C GLY A 449 -20.28 12.48 10.10
N TYR A 450 -20.08 13.47 10.99
CA TYR A 450 -21.16 14.37 11.41
C TYR A 450 -21.44 15.43 10.34
N LEU A 451 -22.73 15.79 10.21
CA LEU A 451 -23.16 16.92 9.40
C LEU A 451 -22.58 18.23 9.93
N PRO A 452 -22.49 19.28 9.09
CA PRO A 452 -21.88 20.54 9.49
C PRO A 452 -22.43 21.13 10.78
N GLN A 453 -23.74 21.04 10.94
CA GLN A 453 -24.45 21.32 12.18
C GLN A 453 -25.45 20.19 12.44
N LEU A 454 -25.51 19.72 13.69
CA LEU A 454 -26.46 18.69 14.10
C LEU A 454 -27.22 19.15 15.35
N ARG A 455 -28.54 18.92 15.35
CA ARG A 455 -29.39 19.18 16.50
C ARG A 455 -29.54 17.92 17.36
N GLU A 456 -29.20 18.03 18.63
CA GLU A 456 -29.30 16.97 19.63
C GLU A 456 -30.52 17.16 20.53
N ASP A 457 -31.41 16.18 20.48
CA ASP A 457 -32.56 16.02 21.37
C ASP A 457 -32.51 14.60 21.97
N LEU A 458 -31.89 14.46 23.13
CA LEU A 458 -31.40 13.19 23.67
C LEU A 458 -31.92 12.87 25.07
N PHE A 459 -32.19 11.59 25.32
CA PHE A 459 -32.38 11.04 26.66
C PHE A 459 -31.04 10.61 27.25
N LEU A 460 -30.61 11.27 28.33
CA LEU A 460 -29.37 10.96 29.05
C LEU A 460 -29.59 9.98 30.21
N SER A 461 -30.83 9.58 30.47
CA SER A 461 -31.12 8.46 31.37
C SER A 461 -32.15 7.54 30.73
N CYS A 462 -32.06 6.24 31.01
CA CYS A 462 -33.07 5.29 30.56
C CYS A 462 -34.47 5.70 31.07
N PRO A 463 -35.46 5.92 30.18
CA PRO A 463 -36.83 6.20 30.58
C PRO A 463 -37.39 5.19 31.58
N GLN A 464 -37.76 5.68 32.77
CA GLN A 464 -38.38 4.85 33.81
C GLN A 464 -39.87 5.12 33.88
N VAL A 465 -40.65 4.09 34.24
CA VAL A 465 -42.10 4.15 34.33
C VAL A 465 -42.60 3.78 35.72
N GLU A 466 -43.63 4.48 36.18
CA GLU A 466 -44.36 4.21 37.41
C GLU A 466 -45.87 4.38 37.17
N THR A 467 -46.68 3.46 37.70
CA THR A 467 -48.14 3.61 37.69
C THR A 467 -48.58 4.37 38.94
N GLN A 468 -49.31 5.46 38.75
CA GLN A 468 -49.77 6.34 39.82
C GLN A 468 -51.25 6.70 39.65
N LEU A 469 -51.85 7.29 40.68
CA LEU A 469 -53.20 7.82 40.59
C LEU A 469 -53.24 9.00 39.61
N GLN A 470 -54.31 9.12 38.83
CA GLN A 470 -54.42 10.13 37.77
C GLN A 470 -54.26 11.57 38.31
N ASN A 471 -54.73 11.81 39.54
CA ASN A 471 -54.69 13.10 40.22
C ASN A 471 -53.31 13.47 40.81
N GLN A 472 -52.33 12.56 40.84
CA GLN A 472 -51.00 12.86 41.36
C GLN A 472 -50.14 13.56 40.29
N PRO A 473 -49.47 14.68 40.60
CA PRO A 473 -48.53 15.32 39.67
C PRO A 473 -47.35 14.40 39.37
N GLY A 474 -46.97 14.26 38.09
CA GLY A 474 -45.88 13.37 37.71
C GLY A 474 -44.49 13.78 38.24
N THR A 475 -44.32 15.05 38.60
CA THR A 475 -43.12 15.56 39.29
C THR A 475 -42.98 15.07 40.74
N GLN A 476 -44.04 14.50 41.33
CA GLN A 476 -43.99 13.85 42.64
C GLN A 476 -43.68 12.35 42.55
N SER A 477 -43.50 11.83 41.34
CA SER A 477 -43.22 10.41 41.13
C SER A 477 -41.85 9.98 41.66
N ARG A 478 -41.74 8.69 41.99
CA ARG A 478 -40.45 8.08 42.34
C ARG A 478 -39.51 8.09 41.13
N VAL A 479 -40.04 7.91 39.91
CA VAL A 479 -39.24 7.94 38.68
C VAL A 479 -38.65 9.32 38.39
N TYR A 480 -39.37 10.40 38.69
CA TYR A 480 -38.84 11.77 38.58
C TYR A 480 -37.69 12.03 39.56
N ARG A 481 -37.86 11.65 40.84
CA ARG A 481 -36.79 11.77 41.83
C ARG A 481 -35.54 10.97 41.45
N LYS A 482 -35.71 9.76 40.94
CA LYS A 482 -34.60 8.95 40.43
C LYS A 482 -33.89 9.58 39.24
N ALA A 483 -34.62 10.21 38.31
CA ALA A 483 -34.00 10.94 37.21
C ALA A 483 -33.18 12.12 37.74
N GLN A 484 -33.71 12.87 38.71
CA GLN A 484 -32.96 13.97 39.37
C GLN A 484 -31.68 13.49 40.07
N GLU A 485 -31.74 12.36 40.77
CA GLU A 485 -30.58 11.77 41.46
C GLU A 485 -29.43 11.39 40.51
N GLN A 486 -29.72 11.16 39.22
CA GLN A 486 -28.70 10.84 38.22
C GLN A 486 -27.93 12.07 37.70
N LEU A 487 -28.51 13.27 37.76
CA LEU A 487 -27.89 14.48 37.21
C LEU A 487 -26.49 14.75 37.76
N PRO A 488 -26.26 14.81 39.09
CA PRO A 488 -24.92 15.04 39.64
C PRO A 488 -23.94 13.89 39.32
N LEU A 489 -24.42 12.68 39.04
CA LEU A 489 -23.55 11.58 38.61
C LEU A 489 -23.03 11.82 37.19
N LEU A 490 -23.88 12.34 36.30
CA LEU A 490 -23.49 12.67 34.93
C LEU A 490 -22.56 13.88 34.87
N GLU A 491 -22.79 14.91 35.70
CA GLU A 491 -21.92 16.10 35.80
C GLU A 491 -20.48 15.75 36.17
N ASN A 492 -20.31 14.72 37.01
CA ASN A 492 -19.00 14.24 37.48
C ASN A 492 -18.38 13.14 36.60
N ALA A 493 -19.13 12.61 35.62
CA ALA A 493 -18.62 11.57 34.74
C ALA A 493 -17.59 12.15 33.76
N LEU A 494 -16.46 11.47 33.58
CA LEU A 494 -15.36 11.96 32.73
C LEU A 494 -15.77 12.10 31.25
N ALA A 495 -16.58 11.19 30.73
CA ALA A 495 -16.97 11.17 29.33
C ALA A 495 -18.03 12.24 29.00
N ILE A 496 -19.12 12.29 29.76
CA ILE A 496 -20.29 13.13 29.46
C ILE A 496 -20.35 14.43 30.26
N GLY A 497 -19.60 14.53 31.37
CA GLY A 497 -19.61 15.68 32.27
C GLY A 497 -19.42 17.03 31.58
N PRO A 498 -18.46 17.21 30.67
CA PRO A 498 -18.31 18.48 29.94
C PRO A 498 -19.57 18.91 29.17
N VAL A 499 -20.31 17.98 28.58
CA VAL A 499 -21.56 18.28 27.87
C VAL A 499 -22.66 18.67 28.85
N VAL A 500 -22.76 17.97 29.99
CA VAL A 500 -23.79 18.23 31.01
C VAL A 500 -23.55 19.55 31.74
N ARG A 501 -22.30 19.92 32.02
CA ARG A 501 -21.96 21.19 32.69
C ARG A 501 -22.19 22.42 31.81
N THR A 502 -22.15 22.25 30.50
CA THR A 502 -22.23 23.35 29.53
C THR A 502 -23.65 23.58 28.97
N HIS A 503 -24.60 22.68 29.26
CA HIS A 503 -25.95 22.72 28.74
C HIS A 503 -27.01 22.42 29.80
N SER A 504 -28.23 22.89 29.57
CA SER A 504 -29.35 22.61 30.47
C SER A 504 -29.83 21.17 30.29
N VAL A 505 -29.46 20.30 31.23
CA VAL A 505 -30.02 18.94 31.36
C VAL A 505 -31.10 18.94 32.43
N THR A 506 -32.31 18.55 32.05
CA THR A 506 -33.47 18.60 32.97
C THR A 506 -34.22 17.27 33.00
N PRO A 507 -34.80 16.87 34.14
CA PRO A 507 -35.72 15.75 34.19
C PRO A 507 -37.05 16.13 33.53
N GLU A 508 -37.40 15.47 32.43
CA GLU A 508 -38.70 15.57 31.78
C GLU A 508 -39.67 14.50 32.33
N VAL A 509 -40.97 14.82 32.28
CA VAL A 509 -42.05 13.93 32.69
C VAL A 509 -43.11 13.91 31.59
N TRP A 510 -43.52 12.71 31.18
CA TRP A 510 -44.67 12.52 30.28
C TRP A 510 -45.55 11.37 30.79
N GLN A 511 -46.76 11.27 30.27
CA GLN A 511 -47.76 10.33 30.78
C GLN A 511 -48.60 9.74 29.66
N ASP A 512 -49.13 8.54 29.89
CA ASP A 512 -50.23 7.99 29.11
C ASP A 512 -51.38 7.52 30.01
N ASP A 513 -52.59 7.54 29.46
CA ASP A 513 -53.79 7.10 30.15
C ASP A 513 -53.78 5.57 30.24
N PHE A 514 -53.79 5.04 31.46
CA PHE A 514 -53.83 3.60 31.72
C PHE A 514 -54.95 3.30 32.72
N ALA A 515 -56.11 2.86 32.22
CA ALA A 515 -57.25 2.48 33.04
C ALA A 515 -57.39 0.94 33.10
N PRO A 516 -57.15 0.28 34.23
CA PRO A 516 -57.52 -1.13 34.38
C PRO A 516 -59.04 -1.28 34.47
N ASP A 517 -59.62 -2.22 33.70
CA ASP A 517 -61.06 -2.55 33.72
C ASP A 517 -61.46 -3.16 35.07
N THR A 518 -61.82 -2.34 36.07
CA THR A 518 -62.49 -2.83 37.28
C THR A 518 -63.54 -1.86 37.83
N PRO A 519 -64.65 -2.36 38.40
CA PRO A 519 -65.83 -1.55 38.74
C PRO A 519 -65.65 -0.56 39.92
N TYR A 520 -64.51 -0.59 40.62
CA TYR A 520 -64.22 0.21 41.81
C TYR A 520 -62.83 0.87 41.80
N SER A 521 -62.12 0.91 40.67
CA SER A 521 -60.75 1.45 40.62
C SER A 521 -60.73 2.96 40.46
N GLN A 522 -59.92 3.65 41.29
CA GLN A 522 -59.47 5.00 41.01
C GLN A 522 -58.72 5.02 39.66
N MET A 523 -58.93 6.05 38.85
CA MET A 523 -58.23 6.18 37.57
C MET A 523 -56.72 6.26 37.81
N GLN A 524 -55.99 5.44 37.06
CA GLN A 524 -54.54 5.39 37.10
C GLN A 524 -53.96 5.96 35.81
N LYS A 525 -52.68 6.31 35.86
CA LYS A 525 -51.88 6.71 34.71
C LYS A 525 -50.50 6.10 34.83
N ARG A 526 -49.83 5.90 33.70
CA ARG A 526 -48.38 5.63 33.72
C ARG A 526 -47.66 6.95 33.56
N THR A 527 -46.78 7.25 34.50
CA THR A 527 -45.90 8.41 34.48
C THR A 527 -44.50 7.92 34.14
N PHE A 528 -43.89 8.59 33.17
CA PHE A 528 -42.54 8.34 32.71
C PHE A 528 -41.64 9.51 33.08
N SER A 529 -40.37 9.25 33.39
CA SER A 529 -39.39 10.31 33.57
C SER A 529 -37.99 9.89 33.15
N ALA A 530 -37.25 10.87 32.61
CA ALA A 530 -35.85 10.75 32.23
C ALA A 530 -35.18 12.13 32.19
N LEU A 531 -33.86 12.16 32.36
CA LEU A 531 -33.03 13.31 32.03
C LEU A 531 -32.96 13.50 30.52
N THR A 532 -33.19 14.74 30.09
CA THR A 532 -33.16 15.13 28.68
C THR A 532 -32.20 16.27 28.45
N LEU A 533 -31.61 16.25 27.27
CA LEU A 533 -30.86 17.34 26.65
C LEU A 533 -31.65 17.74 25.40
N ARG A 534 -32.02 19.02 25.29
CA ARG A 534 -32.90 19.52 24.22
C ARG A 534 -32.30 20.70 23.48
N HIS A 535 -32.66 20.82 22.20
CA HIS A 535 -32.38 21.99 21.37
C HIS A 535 -30.90 22.38 21.31
N ARG A 536 -29.99 21.42 21.48
CA ARG A 536 -28.56 21.67 21.41
C ARG A 536 -28.11 21.58 19.96
N THR A 537 -27.41 22.60 19.45
CA THR A 537 -26.79 22.55 18.11
C THR A 537 -25.28 22.38 18.27
N VAL A 538 -24.71 21.40 17.57
CA VAL A 538 -23.30 21.04 17.65
C VAL A 538 -22.68 21.10 16.26
N ARG A 539 -21.43 21.56 16.17
CA ARG A 539 -20.67 21.69 14.93
C ARG A 539 -19.63 20.58 14.80
N PHE A 540 -19.41 20.09 13.59
CA PHE A 540 -18.42 19.04 13.30
C PHE A 540 -16.96 19.50 13.25
N ASP A 541 -16.68 20.80 13.43
CA ASP A 541 -15.36 21.40 13.16
C ASP A 541 -14.20 20.74 13.94
N TRP A 542 -14.48 20.11 15.09
CA TRP A 542 -13.45 19.39 15.85
C TRP A 542 -12.83 18.22 15.07
N SER A 543 -13.57 17.58 14.17
CA SER A 543 -13.03 16.55 13.28
C SER A 543 -11.90 17.06 12.39
N LYS A 544 -11.92 18.35 12.03
CA LYS A 544 -10.85 19.01 11.26
C LYS A 544 -9.58 19.20 12.10
N VAL A 545 -9.68 19.23 13.42
CA VAL A 545 -8.52 19.23 14.34
C VAL A 545 -7.89 17.84 14.35
N ALA A 546 -8.69 16.79 14.55
CA ALA A 546 -8.21 15.40 14.50
C ALA A 546 -7.55 15.06 13.15
N LEU A 547 -8.11 15.56 12.03
CA LEU A 547 -7.53 15.43 10.69
C LEU A 547 -6.10 16.00 10.63
N ARG A 548 -5.87 17.22 11.13
CA ARG A 548 -4.54 17.86 11.13
C ARG A 548 -3.53 17.07 11.96
N VAL A 549 -3.94 16.57 13.12
CA VAL A 549 -3.08 15.75 13.99
C VAL A 549 -2.66 14.46 13.26
N MET A 550 -3.58 13.83 12.52
CA MET A 550 -3.28 12.62 11.74
C MET A 550 -2.39 12.93 10.51
N VAL A 551 -2.65 14.04 9.81
CA VAL A 551 -1.80 14.49 8.69
C VAL A 551 -0.38 14.76 9.17
N ASP A 552 -0.19 15.41 10.32
CA ASP A 552 1.13 15.64 10.91
C ASP A 552 1.87 14.33 11.19
N ALA A 553 1.16 13.35 11.76
CA ALA A 553 1.72 12.02 12.02
C ALA A 553 2.15 11.30 10.74
N ALA A 554 1.31 11.35 9.71
CA ALA A 554 1.59 10.71 8.44
C ALA A 554 2.74 11.40 7.69
N LYS A 555 2.77 12.74 7.67
CA LYS A 555 3.87 13.52 7.08
C LYS A 555 5.20 13.24 7.77
N GLU A 556 5.21 13.12 9.10
CA GLU A 556 6.40 12.73 9.87
C GLU A 556 6.88 11.31 9.53
N ALA A 557 5.96 10.40 9.19
CA ALA A 557 6.28 9.06 8.71
C ALA A 557 6.73 9.02 7.23
N GLY A 558 6.62 10.12 6.49
CA GLY A 558 7.06 10.26 5.09
C GLY A 558 5.94 10.34 4.04
N ALA A 559 4.67 10.30 4.46
CA ALA A 559 3.53 10.48 3.57
C ALA A 559 3.47 11.88 2.95
N ARG A 560 3.07 11.97 1.68
CA ARG A 560 2.94 13.25 0.97
C ARG A 560 1.47 13.65 0.89
N PHE A 561 1.15 14.83 1.40
CA PHE A 561 -0.18 15.43 1.34
C PHE A 561 -0.09 16.83 0.75
N ILE A 562 -1.12 17.22 0.01
CA ILE A 562 -1.32 18.57 -0.51
C ILE A 562 -1.42 19.54 0.69
N ASP A 563 -0.94 20.77 0.53
CA ASP A 563 -1.18 21.82 1.53
C ASP A 563 -2.64 22.31 1.44
N PHE A 564 -3.36 22.21 2.55
CA PHE A 564 -4.78 22.54 2.64
C PHE A 564 -5.10 23.57 3.72
N GLU A 565 -4.10 24.13 4.41
CA GLU A 565 -4.32 25.06 5.53
C GLU A 565 -5.03 26.35 5.06
N HIS A 566 -4.80 26.76 3.81
CA HIS A 566 -5.42 27.95 3.19
C HIS A 566 -6.74 27.67 2.47
N ASN A 567 -7.16 26.41 2.39
CA ASN A 567 -8.39 26.03 1.68
C ASN A 567 -9.62 26.33 2.55
N LYS A 568 -10.57 27.10 2.01
CA LYS A 568 -11.81 27.50 2.70
C LYS A 568 -12.58 26.32 3.31
N LYS A 569 -12.57 25.15 2.67
CA LYS A 569 -13.25 23.94 3.15
C LYS A 569 -12.70 23.44 4.50
N PHE A 570 -11.41 23.65 4.75
CA PHE A 570 -10.71 23.16 5.94
C PHE A 570 -10.42 24.27 6.97
N ARG A 571 -10.94 25.49 6.74
CA ARG A 571 -10.79 26.59 7.68
C ARG A 571 -11.44 26.22 9.02
N LEU A 572 -10.70 26.46 10.10
CA LEU A 572 -11.18 26.33 11.46
C LEU A 572 -11.75 27.68 11.93
N PRO A 573 -12.81 27.66 12.76
CA PRO A 573 -13.22 28.81 13.56
C PRO A 573 -12.03 29.35 14.37
N ASP A 574 -11.95 30.68 14.54
CA ASP A 574 -10.82 31.33 15.21
C ASP A 574 -10.65 30.83 16.66
N GLU A 575 -11.76 30.50 17.33
CA GLU A 575 -11.78 29.93 18.68
C GLU A 575 -11.16 28.52 18.78
N LEU A 576 -11.10 27.76 17.68
CA LEU A 576 -10.49 26.42 17.65
C LEU A 576 -8.99 26.44 17.31
N GLN A 577 -8.43 27.58 16.91
CA GLN A 577 -7.04 27.64 16.45
C GLN A 577 -6.04 27.27 17.56
N SER A 578 -6.17 27.86 18.75
CA SER A 578 -5.30 27.55 19.89
C SER A 578 -5.44 26.09 20.34
N PHE A 579 -6.66 25.58 20.41
CA PHE A 579 -6.93 24.17 20.75
C PHE A 579 -6.34 23.22 19.69
N CYS A 580 -6.39 23.60 18.42
CA CYS A 580 -5.79 22.83 17.34
C CYS A 580 -4.27 22.78 17.46
N GLU A 581 -3.61 23.91 17.73
CA GLU A 581 -2.16 23.95 17.95
C GLU A 581 -1.74 23.08 19.15
N HIS A 582 -2.52 23.15 20.23
CA HIS A 582 -2.31 22.30 21.41
C HIS A 582 -2.48 20.81 21.07
N ALA A 583 -3.55 20.42 20.36
CA ALA A 583 -3.78 19.04 19.93
C ALA A 583 -2.66 18.52 19.01
N ARG A 584 -2.12 19.35 18.11
CA ARG A 584 -0.97 19.01 17.25
C ARG A 584 0.29 18.78 18.09
N ALA A 585 0.53 19.64 19.09
CA ALA A 585 1.63 19.47 20.03
C ALA A 585 1.50 18.18 20.86
N MET A 586 0.29 17.85 21.34
CA MET A 586 0.00 16.58 22.01
C MET A 586 0.27 15.38 21.10
N GLY A 587 -0.17 15.42 19.84
CA GLY A 587 0.11 14.35 18.88
C GLY A 587 1.60 14.14 18.63
N LYS A 588 2.35 15.24 18.48
CA LYS A 588 3.81 15.17 18.35
C LYS A 588 4.47 14.59 19.61
N ALA A 589 4.03 15.00 20.80
CA ALA A 589 4.55 14.48 22.06
C ALA A 589 4.26 12.98 22.23
N ALA A 590 3.03 12.53 21.92
CA ALA A 590 2.63 11.13 21.99
C ALA A 590 3.52 10.24 21.09
N ARG A 591 3.81 10.68 19.86
CA ARG A 591 4.71 9.97 18.92
C ARG A 591 6.17 9.92 19.40
N GLN A 592 6.58 10.86 20.25
CA GLN A 592 7.91 10.91 20.86
C GLN A 592 7.96 10.26 22.25
N HIS A 593 6.87 9.63 22.70
CA HIS A 593 6.72 9.10 24.06
C HIS A 593 7.02 10.14 25.15
N ARG A 594 6.68 11.40 24.90
CA ARG A 594 6.82 12.51 25.85
C ARG A 594 5.46 12.82 26.46
N VAL A 595 5.47 13.18 27.74
CA VAL A 595 4.28 13.68 28.44
C VAL A 595 4.20 15.19 28.22
N ILE A 596 3.04 15.68 27.79
CA ILE A 596 2.70 17.10 27.75
C ILE A 596 1.45 17.32 28.61
N THR A 597 1.22 18.55 29.03
CA THR A 597 -0.01 18.95 29.71
C THR A 597 -1.21 18.64 28.81
N ASP A 598 -2.22 17.98 29.38
CA ASP A 598 -3.50 17.70 28.74
C ASP A 598 -4.43 18.92 28.81
N PHE A 599 -5.54 18.90 28.07
CA PHE A 599 -6.57 19.94 28.15
C PHE A 599 -7.12 20.04 29.57
N THR A 600 -7.22 21.27 30.07
CA THR A 600 -7.84 21.56 31.38
C THR A 600 -9.35 21.32 31.34
N PRO A 601 -10.00 21.06 32.48
CA PRO A 601 -11.46 20.92 32.54
C PRO A 601 -12.22 22.11 31.94
N GLU A 602 -11.72 23.33 32.12
CA GLU A 602 -12.31 24.55 31.58
C GLU A 602 -12.21 24.60 30.05
N GLU A 603 -11.06 24.19 29.49
CA GLU A 603 -10.89 24.08 28.03
C GLU A 603 -11.79 22.99 27.43
N LEU A 604 -11.92 21.86 28.13
CA LEU A 604 -12.83 20.79 27.73
C LEU A 604 -14.29 21.27 27.72
N ASP A 605 -14.70 22.07 28.70
CA ASP A 605 -16.05 22.65 28.74
C ASP A 605 -16.26 23.65 27.58
N ILE A 606 -15.25 24.45 27.23
CA ILE A 606 -15.32 25.34 26.06
C ILE A 606 -15.49 24.55 24.76
N ILE A 607 -14.68 23.50 24.55
CA ILE A 607 -14.79 22.66 23.35
C ILE A 607 -16.12 21.90 23.34
N ALA A 608 -16.54 21.37 24.50
CA ALA A 608 -17.77 20.61 24.65
C ALA A 608 -19.03 21.44 24.42
N ARG A 609 -18.97 22.75 24.63
CA ARG A 609 -20.09 23.65 24.39
C ARG A 609 -20.63 23.52 22.97
N GLU A 610 -19.75 23.53 21.97
CA GLU A 610 -20.18 23.64 20.57
C GLU A 610 -19.67 22.52 19.64
N TYR A 611 -18.73 21.69 20.08
CA TYR A 611 -18.01 20.79 19.15
C TYR A 611 -17.90 19.33 19.57
N ILE A 612 -18.36 18.97 20.77
CA ILE A 612 -18.37 17.57 21.22
C ILE A 612 -19.78 17.05 21.15
N HIS A 613 -20.04 16.09 20.26
CA HIS A 613 -21.36 15.48 20.16
C HIS A 613 -21.61 14.54 21.35
N CYS A 614 -22.88 14.31 21.69
CA CYS A 614 -23.31 13.34 22.68
C CYS A 614 -23.75 12.05 21.97
N SER A 615 -22.78 11.20 21.64
CA SER A 615 -23.06 9.95 20.93
C SER A 615 -23.87 8.94 21.75
N ALA A 616 -23.66 8.89 23.07
CA ALA A 616 -24.34 7.96 23.96
C ALA A 616 -25.68 8.51 24.48
N ASN A 617 -26.77 7.79 24.23
CA ASN A 617 -28.13 8.18 24.65
C ASN A 617 -29.09 6.99 24.73
N TRP A 618 -30.22 7.23 25.39
CA TRP A 618 -31.33 6.29 25.57
C TRP A 618 -32.52 6.62 24.67
N ASN A 619 -32.28 7.09 23.44
CA ASN A 619 -33.37 7.36 22.50
C ASN A 619 -33.94 6.04 21.97
N ALA A 620 -35.06 5.58 22.55
CA ALA A 620 -35.92 4.52 21.99
C ALA A 620 -37.41 4.78 22.23
N VAL A 621 -37.78 6.04 22.47
CA VAL A 621 -39.16 6.47 22.75
C VAL A 621 -39.79 6.97 21.44
N ALA A 622 -40.97 6.47 21.11
CA ALA A 622 -41.71 6.93 19.94
C ALA A 622 -42.19 8.38 20.15
N LEU A 623 -41.87 9.24 19.18
CA LEU A 623 -42.47 10.57 19.07
C LEU A 623 -43.79 10.44 18.28
N ASN A 624 -44.84 11.13 18.72
CA ASN A 624 -46.07 11.21 17.94
C ASN A 624 -45.87 12.11 16.70
N LYS A 625 -46.87 12.19 15.82
CA LYS A 625 -46.82 13.00 14.59
C LYS A 625 -46.68 14.52 14.85
N SER A 626 -46.91 14.99 16.07
CA SER A 626 -46.72 16.38 16.52
C SER A 626 -45.38 16.61 17.24
N GLY A 627 -44.53 15.58 17.39
CA GLY A 627 -43.22 15.69 18.04
C GLY A 627 -43.25 15.60 19.58
N GLU A 628 -44.38 15.20 20.17
CA GLU A 628 -44.52 14.99 21.61
C GLU A 628 -44.24 13.53 21.99
N LEU A 629 -43.73 13.32 23.21
CA LEU A 629 -43.41 12.00 23.75
C LEU A 629 -44.68 11.18 24.02
N GLN A 630 -44.78 9.99 23.42
CA GLN A 630 -45.92 9.09 23.61
C GLN A 630 -45.48 7.67 23.97
N GLY A 631 -46.04 7.13 25.06
CA GLY A 631 -45.82 5.75 25.50
C GLY A 631 -44.49 5.50 26.22
N GLY A 632 -44.20 4.22 26.47
CA GLY A 632 -42.96 3.74 27.08
C GLY A 632 -42.00 3.11 26.07
N PRO A 633 -40.74 2.85 26.46
CA PRO A 633 -39.77 2.19 25.58
C PRO A 633 -40.29 0.82 25.11
N SER A 634 -40.11 0.52 23.82
CA SER A 634 -40.37 -0.80 23.24
C SER A 634 -39.68 -1.90 24.08
N LEU A 635 -40.44 -2.92 24.49
CA LEU A 635 -40.08 -3.92 25.52
C LEU A 635 -38.87 -4.83 25.21
N SER A 636 -38.20 -4.64 24.07
CA SER A 636 -36.94 -5.34 23.77
C SER A 636 -35.74 -4.58 24.37
N LYS A 637 -35.54 -4.71 25.69
CA LYS A 637 -34.49 -4.03 26.49
C LYS A 637 -33.06 -4.15 25.93
N THR A 638 -32.79 -5.09 25.03
CA THR A 638 -31.45 -5.33 24.47
C THR A 638 -31.31 -4.88 23.01
N ILE A 639 -32.42 -4.68 22.28
CA ILE A 639 -32.41 -4.40 20.82
C ILE A 639 -32.79 -2.94 20.53
N GLY A 640 -33.54 -2.26 21.41
CA GLY A 640 -34.06 -0.92 21.16
C GLY A 640 -33.09 0.25 21.35
N PHE A 641 -32.05 0.12 22.19
CA PHE A 641 -31.13 1.23 22.51
C PHE A 641 -29.74 1.03 21.91
N ILE A 642 -29.62 1.23 20.59
CA ILE A 642 -28.36 1.01 19.84
C ILE A 642 -27.22 1.91 20.36
N ASN A 643 -27.56 3.13 20.80
CA ASN A 643 -26.59 4.13 21.28
C ASN A 643 -26.50 4.18 22.81
N ARG A 644 -26.97 3.16 23.55
CA ARG A 644 -26.92 3.21 25.02
C ARG A 644 -25.48 3.42 25.53
N PRO A 645 -25.29 4.22 26.59
CA PRO A 645 -24.02 4.28 27.28
C PRO A 645 -23.65 2.91 27.85
N ASP A 646 -22.35 2.71 27.97
CA ASP A 646 -21.73 1.63 28.72
C ASP A 646 -21.90 1.88 30.23
N GLU A 647 -21.53 0.90 31.06
CA GLU A 647 -21.68 1.00 32.51
C GLU A 647 -20.94 2.23 33.06
N ASN A 648 -21.62 3.01 33.91
CA ASN A 648 -21.12 4.25 34.50
C ASN A 648 -20.63 5.31 33.49
N TRP A 649 -21.04 5.24 32.22
CA TRP A 649 -20.55 6.11 31.14
C TRP A 649 -19.03 5.98 30.91
N ILE A 650 -18.47 4.81 31.22
CA ILE A 650 -17.05 4.50 31.01
C ILE A 650 -16.95 3.52 29.85
N ARG A 651 -16.25 3.92 28.80
CA ARG A 651 -16.04 3.08 27.63
C ARG A 651 -15.21 1.86 27.97
N THR A 652 -15.69 0.67 27.58
CA THR A 652 -14.86 -0.54 27.59
C THR A 652 -13.65 -0.39 26.65
N VAL A 653 -12.45 -0.73 27.14
CA VAL A 653 -11.20 -0.68 26.37
C VAL A 653 -10.50 -2.03 26.40
N TYR A 654 -10.28 -2.62 25.23
CA TYR A 654 -9.49 -3.83 25.05
C TYR A 654 -8.06 -3.49 24.64
N ASN A 655 -7.08 -4.13 25.28
CA ASN A 655 -5.68 -4.07 24.86
C ASN A 655 -5.40 -4.99 23.66
N MET A 656 -4.18 -4.97 23.14
CA MET A 656 -3.80 -5.81 21.99
C MET A 656 -3.83 -7.32 22.25
N ASP A 657 -3.90 -7.77 23.50
CA ASP A 657 -4.05 -9.19 23.84
C ASP A 657 -5.53 -9.62 23.96
N GLY A 658 -6.46 -8.68 23.76
CA GLY A 658 -7.90 -8.93 23.91
C GLY A 658 -8.34 -8.98 25.38
N LYS A 659 -7.59 -8.35 26.29
CA LYS A 659 -7.99 -8.18 27.69
C LYS A 659 -8.54 -6.78 27.91
N GLU A 660 -9.64 -6.70 28.65
CA GLU A 660 -10.19 -5.44 29.14
C GLU A 660 -9.19 -4.74 30.08
N LYS A 661 -9.04 -3.42 29.93
CA LYS A 661 -8.10 -2.58 30.69
C LYS A 661 -8.72 -2.01 31.96
#